data_AF-A0A8H3E296-F1
#
_entry.id   AF-A0A8H3E296-F1
#
_cell.length_a   1.000
_cell.length_b   1.000
_cell.length_c   1.000
_cell.angle_alpha   90.00
_cell.angle_beta   90.00
_cell.angle_gamma   90.00
#
_symmetry.space_group_name_H-M   'P 1'
#
loop_
_entity.id
_entity.type
_entity.pdbx_description
1 polymer ?
#
loop_
_entity_poly.entity_id
_entity_poly.type
_entity_poly.pdbx_seq_one_letter_code
_entity_poly.pdbx_strand_id
1 'polypeptide(L)'
;MAETAKSTNGSDYRNWDLVAKSEYRFELEANTSLAIRLTSGSAEIYGAELAPGRLYLFGGECKAAVFTWYGCTLEMSCFGRPSTEYTSDETPMVPLINIHTAFEQMRIRAHRALAANQPETANSRPPRVLVLGPDNSGKTSACKIWCNYAIRGRGWCPTLVNLDVNDGGWTIPGTMSACPLSSAIPTCTPANPFGATATSAPTALSSSALLPVVHWFGHTDPKRNLQLIEKKVRALADSVKQKFLQDHTLNASGFIIDTPAAFSTSNAQGDNKYNLIKTCVEVFDVNTILIMGHDKLSVELQRVFGNSGGITLLKVPKSGGVVEVDYAYHTRVVASQIRAYFYGTPLYLPPSVNPATAQLGGEATTETTLSPFSVTLNASDLRIYRIGSAVLAPSSALPIGASRAIGEIQPVRVDMESGGILHSVLALLAPFDSSPSDDMLLRQEVSGFLIVTAMDIPRRKMTVLAPSQGSLDKDFDPLVKEEEPDSSELLKTNEHIMLAGSSQPDNQATGVTTLSQTEDSRSMYVTKLLEMIDTVLEYESHLFSSSEITILNGIKRANYFQQYLISRMVQRKRGKWLRFDQLHESYAPEFRKHAAEADVPKIMADTLMELSAHSRLEERHPISSTKHDVIDLTLDSDDEDACTPKHDVSSGSTRKDDAVVATADSGFVSEPVVFLEDTGAATPAQLLECLNLEELKILGKRLKIPSKTRSVREELINAILRSTSTQTTLPFAVVSKTSNSSLKKGGNSWRKLFPFKPPQISGKTQNMPLQERRIRDMCTELYGACFRLLDDVVQALHL
;
A
#
# COMPACT_ATOMS: atom_id res chain seq x y z
N MET A 1 9.63 25.69 -53.76
CA MET A 1 9.48 26.95 -53.00
C MET A 1 9.55 26.60 -51.52
N ALA A 2 10.05 27.49 -50.67
CA ALA A 2 10.05 27.25 -49.22
C ALA A 2 8.70 27.67 -48.64
N GLU A 3 7.94 26.74 -48.06
CA GLU A 3 6.77 27.11 -47.27
C GLU A 3 7.19 27.58 -45.88
N THR A 4 6.70 28.75 -45.50
CA THR A 4 7.05 29.42 -44.26
C THR A 4 6.52 28.65 -43.05
N ALA A 5 7.41 28.24 -42.16
CA ALA A 5 7.03 27.69 -40.86
C ALA A 5 6.26 28.72 -40.03
N LYS A 6 4.93 28.58 -39.99
CA LYS A 6 4.10 29.29 -39.00
C LYS A 6 4.29 28.61 -37.64
N SER A 7 4.84 29.34 -36.69
CA SER A 7 4.88 28.95 -35.27
C SER A 7 3.47 28.98 -34.69
N THR A 8 2.74 27.87 -34.80
CA THR A 8 1.43 27.71 -34.18
C THR A 8 1.57 27.43 -32.70
N ASN A 9 1.24 28.41 -31.85
CA ASN A 9 0.86 28.17 -30.46
C ASN A 9 -0.52 27.46 -30.45
N GLY A 10 -0.54 26.20 -30.87
CA GLY A 10 -1.70 25.32 -30.75
C GLY A 10 -1.80 24.77 -29.33
N SER A 11 -3.00 24.37 -28.92
CA SER A 11 -3.22 23.65 -27.66
C SER A 11 -2.36 22.39 -27.60
N ASP A 12 -1.67 22.15 -26.48
CA ASP A 12 -0.79 20.99 -26.25
C ASP A 12 -1.51 19.63 -26.17
N TYR A 13 -2.79 19.59 -26.56
CA TYR A 13 -3.67 18.43 -26.57
C TYR A 13 -4.19 18.19 -27.98
N ARG A 14 -4.12 16.94 -28.44
CA ARG A 14 -4.67 16.45 -29.72
C ARG A 14 -5.82 15.49 -29.46
N ASN A 15 -6.92 15.63 -30.20
CA ASN A 15 -8.01 14.68 -30.15
C ASN A 15 -7.88 13.63 -31.27
N TRP A 16 -8.15 12.37 -30.92
CA TRP A 16 -8.23 11.23 -31.83
C TRP A 16 -9.57 10.53 -31.63
N ASP A 17 -10.36 10.44 -32.69
CA ASP A 17 -11.59 9.66 -32.72
C ASP A 17 -11.31 8.25 -33.23
N LEU A 18 -11.64 7.24 -32.42
CA LEU A 18 -11.53 5.82 -32.77
C LEU A 18 -12.91 5.25 -33.07
N VAL A 19 -13.01 4.55 -34.19
CA VAL A 19 -14.22 3.81 -34.58
C VAL A 19 -14.32 2.48 -33.83
N ALA A 20 -15.54 1.94 -33.70
CA ALA A 20 -15.78 0.66 -33.06
C ALA A 20 -14.90 -0.46 -33.66
N LYS A 21 -14.25 -1.25 -32.79
CA LYS A 21 -13.32 -2.35 -33.09
C LYS A 21 -11.97 -1.94 -33.68
N SER A 22 -11.58 -0.67 -33.57
CA SER A 22 -10.23 -0.20 -33.90
C SER A 22 -9.34 -0.01 -32.65
N GLU A 23 -8.03 0.06 -32.87
CA GLU A 23 -7.03 0.44 -31.88
C GLU A 23 -6.12 1.56 -32.39
N TYR A 24 -5.82 2.53 -31.51
CA TYR A 24 -4.71 3.47 -31.67
C TYR A 24 -3.42 2.79 -31.20
N ARG A 25 -2.41 2.69 -32.07
CA ARG A 25 -1.10 2.11 -31.80
C ARG A 25 -0.06 3.22 -31.71
N PHE A 26 0.81 3.13 -30.71
CA PHE A 26 1.92 4.09 -30.54
C PHE A 26 3.22 3.43 -30.08
N GLU A 27 4.33 4.03 -30.50
CA GLU A 27 5.68 3.67 -30.07
C GLU A 27 6.41 4.91 -29.51
N LEU A 28 6.93 4.80 -28.29
CA LEU A 28 7.71 5.85 -27.63
C LEU A 28 9.21 5.60 -27.78
N GLU A 29 9.98 6.67 -27.93
CA GLU A 29 11.44 6.66 -27.88
C GLU A 29 11.98 6.98 -26.49
N ALA A 30 13.30 6.85 -26.30
CA ALA A 30 13.97 7.17 -25.04
C ALA A 30 13.72 8.64 -24.65
N ASN A 31 13.40 8.86 -23.36
CA ASN A 31 13.04 10.17 -22.79
C ASN A 31 11.74 10.82 -23.32
N THR A 32 10.95 10.12 -24.15
CA THR A 32 9.60 10.59 -24.54
C THR A 32 8.54 10.08 -23.57
N SER A 33 7.41 10.79 -23.49
CA SER A 33 6.22 10.35 -22.77
C SER A 33 4.92 10.78 -23.47
N LEU A 34 3.85 10.04 -23.21
CA LEU A 34 2.52 10.26 -23.76
C LEU A 34 1.52 10.18 -22.61
N ALA A 35 0.54 11.09 -22.60
CA ALA A 35 -0.54 11.12 -21.63
C ALA A 35 -1.88 11.09 -22.39
N ILE A 36 -2.71 10.07 -22.13
CA ILE A 36 -3.97 9.82 -22.84
C ILE A 36 -5.15 9.94 -21.87
N ARG A 37 -6.12 10.78 -22.18
CA ARG A 37 -7.40 10.91 -21.47
C ARG A 37 -8.53 10.40 -22.34
N LEU A 38 -9.36 9.51 -21.82
CA LEU A 38 -10.63 9.15 -22.45
C LEU A 38 -11.64 10.27 -22.21
N THR A 39 -12.14 10.92 -23.27
CA THR A 39 -13.11 12.01 -23.15
C THR A 39 -14.54 11.57 -23.48
N SER A 40 -14.71 10.59 -24.37
CA SER A 40 -16.01 10.04 -24.77
C SER A 40 -15.91 8.56 -25.17
N GLY A 41 -17.00 7.80 -25.04
CA GLY A 41 -17.06 6.37 -25.36
C GLY A 41 -16.37 5.48 -24.33
N SER A 42 -15.83 4.34 -24.77
CA SER A 42 -15.05 3.43 -23.91
C SER A 42 -13.79 2.91 -24.61
N ALA A 43 -12.74 2.68 -23.84
CA ALA A 43 -11.44 2.23 -24.34
C ALA A 43 -10.76 1.29 -23.33
N GLU A 44 -9.88 0.41 -23.82
CA GLU A 44 -9.12 -0.52 -23.00
C GLU A 44 -7.69 -0.72 -23.53
N ILE A 45 -6.74 -0.92 -22.62
CA ILE A 45 -5.33 -1.23 -22.92
C ILE A 45 -5.06 -2.63 -22.41
N TYR A 46 -4.83 -3.57 -23.35
CA TYR A 46 -4.68 -5.00 -23.05
C TYR A 46 -5.73 -5.52 -22.05
N GLY A 47 -6.99 -5.14 -22.27
CA GLY A 47 -8.15 -5.54 -21.48
C GLY A 47 -8.41 -4.77 -20.17
N ALA A 48 -7.51 -3.89 -19.73
CA ALA A 48 -7.76 -2.97 -18.62
C ALA A 48 -8.51 -1.73 -19.13
N GLU A 49 -9.63 -1.37 -18.51
CA GLU A 49 -10.48 -0.25 -18.95
C GLU A 49 -9.86 1.12 -18.64
N LEU A 50 -10.01 2.06 -19.56
CA LEU A 50 -9.75 3.47 -19.32
C LEU A 50 -11.02 4.12 -18.80
N ALA A 51 -10.95 4.77 -17.63
CA ALA A 51 -12.09 5.50 -17.07
C ALA A 51 -12.14 6.93 -17.65
N PRO A 52 -13.34 7.44 -18.02
CA PRO A 52 -13.48 8.80 -18.56
C PRO A 52 -12.91 9.89 -17.65
N GLY A 53 -12.33 10.93 -18.26
CA GLY A 53 -11.72 12.07 -17.59
C GLY A 53 -10.34 11.80 -16.95
N ARG A 54 -10.01 10.55 -16.59
CA ARG A 54 -8.71 10.17 -16.04
C ARG A 54 -7.62 10.22 -17.11
N LEU A 55 -6.43 10.70 -16.74
CA LEU A 55 -5.30 10.91 -17.64
C LEU A 55 -4.21 9.87 -17.37
N TYR A 56 -4.02 8.94 -18.31
CA TYR A 56 -3.11 7.80 -18.21
C TYR A 56 -1.74 8.13 -18.80
N LEU A 57 -0.67 7.97 -18.01
CA LEU A 57 0.70 8.27 -18.43
C LEU A 57 1.47 7.03 -18.94
N PHE A 58 2.22 7.20 -20.03
CA PHE A 58 3.07 6.20 -20.67
C PHE A 58 4.48 6.77 -20.90
N GLY A 59 5.52 5.95 -20.80
CA GLY A 59 6.89 6.37 -21.06
C GLY A 59 7.91 5.24 -20.93
N GLY A 60 9.20 5.57 -20.99
CA GLY A 60 10.28 4.58 -20.89
C GLY A 60 10.31 3.62 -22.08
N GLU A 61 10.20 4.16 -23.30
CA GLU A 61 10.16 3.39 -24.56
C GLU A 61 8.94 2.46 -24.71
N CYS A 62 7.83 2.75 -24.01
CA CYS A 62 6.61 1.95 -24.09
C CYS A 62 6.03 1.88 -25.51
N LYS A 63 5.64 0.66 -25.92
CA LYS A 63 4.95 0.36 -27.18
C LYS A 63 3.62 -0.31 -26.84
N ALA A 64 2.50 0.31 -27.22
CA ALA A 64 1.18 -0.15 -26.79
C ALA A 64 0.05 0.19 -27.78
N ALA A 65 -1.11 -0.43 -27.55
CA ALA A 65 -2.34 -0.18 -28.29
C ALA A 65 -3.49 0.16 -27.32
N VAL A 66 -4.29 1.16 -27.69
CA VAL A 66 -5.55 1.55 -27.02
C VAL A 66 -6.70 1.12 -27.91
N PHE A 67 -7.42 0.08 -27.52
CA PHE A 67 -8.50 -0.52 -28.30
C PHE A 67 -9.89 -0.05 -27.83
N THR A 68 -10.88 -0.02 -28.72
CA THR A 68 -12.28 0.23 -28.36
C THR A 68 -13.25 -0.76 -29.01
N TRP A 69 -14.20 -1.27 -28.22
CA TRP A 69 -15.29 -2.13 -28.71
C TRP A 69 -16.40 -1.37 -29.44
N TYR A 70 -16.66 -0.11 -29.04
CA TYR A 70 -17.86 0.65 -29.43
C TYR A 70 -17.57 2.02 -30.06
N GLY A 71 -16.30 2.45 -30.04
CA GLY A 71 -15.87 3.79 -30.42
C GLY A 71 -15.56 4.66 -29.20
N CYS A 72 -14.62 5.60 -29.36
CA CYS A 72 -14.24 6.54 -28.33
C CYS A 72 -13.50 7.77 -28.88
N THR A 73 -13.45 8.83 -28.09
CA THR A 73 -12.56 9.99 -28.33
C THR A 73 -11.47 9.99 -27.26
N LEU A 74 -10.22 10.08 -27.71
CA LEU A 74 -9.02 10.18 -26.88
C LEU A 74 -8.40 11.57 -27.01
N GLU A 75 -8.19 12.24 -25.90
CA GLU A 75 -7.40 13.48 -25.81
C GLU A 75 -5.96 13.10 -25.41
N MET A 76 -4.96 13.60 -26.14
CA MET A 76 -3.56 13.21 -25.99
C MET A 76 -2.62 14.41 -25.83
N SER A 77 -1.79 14.40 -24.79
CA SER A 77 -0.65 15.31 -24.61
C SER A 77 0.66 14.51 -24.62
N CYS A 78 1.75 15.08 -25.13
CA CYS A 78 3.02 14.37 -25.33
C CYS A 78 4.27 15.22 -25.01
N PHE A 79 5.32 14.55 -24.53
CA PHE A 79 6.66 15.11 -24.37
C PHE A 79 7.61 14.42 -25.34
N GLY A 80 8.08 15.17 -26.34
CA GLY A 80 8.49 14.56 -27.60
C GLY A 80 7.29 14.02 -28.39
N ARG A 81 7.49 13.65 -29.65
CA ARG A 81 6.48 12.92 -30.42
C ARG A 81 6.74 11.42 -30.30
N PRO A 82 5.70 10.56 -30.33
CA PRO A 82 5.89 9.14 -30.65
C PRO A 82 6.64 9.00 -31.98
N SER A 83 7.49 7.97 -32.11
CA SER A 83 8.16 7.67 -33.39
C SER A 83 7.17 7.13 -34.42
N THR A 84 6.17 6.41 -33.96
CA THR A 84 5.06 5.86 -34.73
C THR A 84 3.76 6.12 -33.96
N GLU A 85 2.75 6.73 -34.61
CA GLU A 85 1.37 6.89 -34.10
C GLU A 85 0.37 6.64 -35.25
N TYR A 86 -0.55 5.66 -35.11
CA TYR A 86 -1.57 5.36 -36.13
C TYR A 86 -2.76 4.55 -35.60
N THR A 87 -3.90 4.61 -36.29
CA THR A 87 -5.10 3.79 -36.01
C THR A 87 -5.15 2.56 -36.92
N SER A 88 -5.64 1.43 -36.40
CA SER A 88 -5.84 0.17 -37.14
C SER A 88 -7.14 -0.50 -36.74
N ASP A 89 -7.90 -1.02 -37.71
CA ASP A 89 -9.08 -1.88 -37.52
C ASP A 89 -8.74 -3.39 -37.58
N GLU A 90 -7.67 -3.76 -38.26
CA GLU A 90 -7.10 -5.12 -38.23
C GLU A 90 -6.61 -5.51 -36.81
N THR A 91 -7.49 -6.12 -36.01
CA THR A 91 -7.21 -6.55 -34.62
C THR A 91 -7.68 -7.98 -34.35
N PRO A 92 -6.96 -8.77 -33.51
CA PRO A 92 -7.37 -10.12 -33.12
C PRO A 92 -8.36 -10.13 -31.94
N MET A 93 -8.98 -9.01 -31.59
CA MET A 93 -9.75 -8.89 -30.34
C MET A 93 -10.99 -9.81 -30.31
N VAL A 94 -11.62 -10.06 -31.47
CA VAL A 94 -12.78 -10.98 -31.59
C VAL A 94 -12.45 -12.43 -31.17
N PRO A 95 -11.41 -13.10 -31.70
CA PRO A 95 -11.01 -14.41 -31.17
C PRO A 95 -10.54 -14.36 -29.71
N LEU A 96 -9.89 -13.27 -29.26
CA LEU A 96 -9.45 -13.16 -27.85
C LEU A 96 -10.64 -13.10 -26.86
N ILE A 97 -11.69 -12.32 -27.14
CA ILE A 97 -12.89 -12.26 -26.27
C ILE A 97 -13.66 -13.59 -26.32
N ASN A 98 -13.77 -14.25 -27.49
CA ASN A 98 -14.43 -15.55 -27.61
C ASN A 98 -13.75 -16.63 -26.74
N ILE A 99 -12.40 -16.63 -26.70
CA ILE A 99 -11.62 -17.50 -25.82
C ILE A 99 -11.86 -17.15 -24.34
N HIS A 100 -11.91 -15.86 -23.97
CA HIS A 100 -12.29 -15.45 -22.62
C HIS A 100 -13.70 -15.95 -22.22
N THR A 101 -14.70 -15.83 -23.11
CA THR A 101 -16.07 -16.33 -22.83
C THR A 101 -16.10 -17.84 -22.60
N ALA A 102 -15.28 -18.62 -23.30
CA ALA A 102 -15.12 -20.05 -23.03
C ALA A 102 -14.50 -20.31 -21.65
N PHE A 103 -13.42 -19.60 -21.30
CA PHE A 103 -12.79 -19.70 -19.98
C PHE A 103 -13.74 -19.26 -18.84
N GLU A 104 -14.57 -18.25 -19.05
CA GLU A 104 -15.57 -17.82 -18.08
C GLU A 104 -16.60 -18.91 -17.80
N GLN A 105 -17.05 -19.64 -18.82
CA GLN A 105 -17.91 -20.81 -18.61
C GLN A 105 -17.19 -21.92 -17.83
N MET A 106 -15.89 -22.13 -18.02
CA MET A 106 -15.09 -23.09 -17.24
C MET A 106 -15.01 -22.67 -15.77
N ARG A 107 -14.71 -21.39 -15.46
CA ARG A 107 -14.68 -20.87 -14.08
C ARG A 107 -16.01 -21.04 -13.36
N ILE A 108 -17.12 -20.70 -14.01
CA ILE A 108 -18.47 -20.86 -13.45
C ILE A 108 -18.78 -22.34 -13.14
N ARG A 109 -18.37 -23.28 -14.01
CA ARG A 109 -18.56 -24.73 -13.76
C ARG A 109 -17.65 -25.23 -12.64
N ALA A 110 -16.38 -24.82 -12.61
CA ALA A 110 -15.42 -25.20 -11.58
C ALA A 110 -15.84 -24.68 -10.19
N HIS A 111 -16.20 -23.40 -10.09
CA HIS A 111 -16.69 -22.80 -8.84
C HIS A 111 -17.94 -23.50 -8.31
N ARG A 112 -18.88 -23.89 -9.20
CA ARG A 112 -20.09 -24.63 -8.79
C ARG A 112 -19.77 -26.02 -8.26
N ALA A 113 -18.82 -26.74 -8.87
CA ALA A 113 -18.39 -28.05 -8.40
C ALA A 113 -17.64 -27.96 -7.06
N LEU A 114 -16.69 -27.03 -6.93
CA LEU A 114 -15.91 -26.79 -5.72
C LEU A 114 -16.79 -26.31 -4.55
N ALA A 115 -17.77 -25.43 -4.79
CA ALA A 115 -18.75 -25.02 -3.78
C ALA A 115 -19.70 -26.15 -3.37
N ALA A 116 -19.88 -27.17 -4.21
CA ALA A 116 -20.64 -28.38 -3.91
C ALA A 116 -19.78 -29.54 -3.39
N ASN A 117 -18.48 -29.31 -3.13
CA ASN A 117 -17.48 -30.33 -2.76
C ASN A 117 -17.45 -31.55 -3.71
N GLN A 118 -17.72 -31.34 -4.99
CA GLN A 118 -17.66 -32.37 -6.02
C GLN A 118 -16.23 -32.54 -6.54
N PRO A 119 -15.81 -33.76 -6.92
CA PRO A 119 -14.48 -34.00 -7.48
C PRO A 119 -14.28 -33.27 -8.82
N GLU A 120 -13.02 -32.97 -9.14
CA GLU A 120 -12.64 -32.40 -10.43
C GLU A 120 -12.96 -33.38 -11.57
N THR A 121 -13.77 -32.95 -12.53
CA THR A 121 -14.10 -33.70 -13.75
C THR A 121 -13.69 -32.88 -14.98
N ALA A 122 -13.62 -33.50 -16.15
CA ALA A 122 -13.33 -32.79 -17.40
C ALA A 122 -14.29 -31.59 -17.67
N ASN A 123 -15.53 -31.65 -17.18
CA ASN A 123 -16.53 -30.58 -17.32
C ASN A 123 -16.51 -29.54 -16.19
N SER A 124 -15.83 -29.83 -15.08
CA SER A 124 -15.68 -28.95 -13.90
C SER A 124 -14.24 -28.51 -13.64
N ARG A 125 -13.28 -28.80 -14.53
CA ARG A 125 -11.89 -28.33 -14.42
C ARG A 125 -11.81 -26.82 -14.73
N PRO A 126 -11.15 -26.00 -13.88
CA PRO A 126 -10.93 -24.58 -14.16
C PRO A 126 -10.02 -24.37 -15.38
N PRO A 127 -9.96 -23.17 -15.99
CA PRO A 127 -9.06 -22.91 -17.10
C PRO A 127 -7.59 -23.00 -16.65
N ARG A 128 -6.85 -23.96 -17.20
CA ARG A 128 -5.42 -24.20 -16.94
C ARG A 128 -4.68 -24.07 -18.26
N VAL A 129 -4.23 -22.84 -18.56
CA VAL A 129 -3.93 -22.39 -19.92
C VAL A 129 -2.42 -22.20 -20.13
N LEU A 130 -1.87 -22.79 -21.20
CA LEU A 130 -0.48 -22.62 -21.63
C LEU A 130 -0.42 -21.86 -22.96
N VAL A 131 0.24 -20.70 -22.98
CA VAL A 131 0.36 -19.85 -24.16
C VAL A 131 1.73 -20.02 -24.80
N LEU A 132 1.75 -20.39 -26.08
CA LEU A 132 2.94 -20.71 -26.88
C LEU A 132 3.00 -19.86 -28.15
N GLY A 133 4.20 -19.68 -28.69
CA GLY A 133 4.45 -18.92 -29.91
C GLY A 133 5.93 -18.50 -30.04
N PRO A 134 6.35 -17.97 -31.18
CA PRO A 134 7.70 -17.47 -31.38
C PRO A 134 7.91 -16.13 -30.65
N ASP A 135 9.09 -15.54 -30.83
CA ASP A 135 9.37 -14.16 -30.47
C ASP A 135 8.38 -13.21 -31.19
N ASN A 136 8.10 -12.04 -30.58
CA ASN A 136 7.29 -10.98 -31.17
C ASN A 136 5.93 -11.46 -31.74
N SER A 137 5.27 -12.40 -31.03
CA SER A 137 3.95 -12.97 -31.40
C SER A 137 2.77 -12.47 -30.57
N GLY A 138 3.02 -11.65 -29.53
CA GLY A 138 1.98 -11.02 -28.71
C GLY A 138 1.47 -11.85 -27.51
N LYS A 139 2.19 -12.93 -27.14
CA LYS A 139 1.83 -13.85 -26.03
C LYS A 139 1.51 -13.09 -24.75
N THR A 140 2.44 -12.29 -24.27
CA THR A 140 2.37 -11.45 -23.06
C THR A 140 1.17 -10.50 -23.08
N SER A 141 0.90 -9.84 -24.20
CA SER A 141 -0.27 -8.96 -24.36
C SER A 141 -1.59 -9.73 -24.31
N ALA A 142 -1.66 -10.92 -24.92
CA ALA A 142 -2.83 -11.78 -24.87
C ALA A 142 -3.07 -12.34 -23.46
N CYS A 143 -2.01 -12.73 -22.73
CA CYS A 143 -2.06 -13.12 -21.33
C CYS A 143 -2.67 -11.99 -20.47
N LYS A 144 -2.20 -10.75 -20.61
CA LYS A 144 -2.79 -9.58 -19.93
C LYS A 144 -4.28 -9.41 -20.26
N ILE A 145 -4.67 -9.51 -21.54
CA ILE A 145 -6.08 -9.40 -21.97
C ILE A 145 -6.95 -10.45 -21.26
N TRP A 146 -6.56 -11.73 -21.29
CA TRP A 146 -7.35 -12.80 -20.67
C TRP A 146 -7.40 -12.70 -19.13
N CYS A 147 -6.34 -12.23 -18.49
CA CYS A 147 -6.33 -11.92 -17.06
C CYS A 147 -7.24 -10.73 -16.73
N ASN A 148 -7.07 -9.59 -17.40
CA ASN A 148 -7.84 -8.37 -17.14
C ASN A 148 -9.35 -8.56 -17.42
N TYR A 149 -9.71 -9.29 -18.48
CA TYR A 149 -11.10 -9.67 -18.73
C TYR A 149 -11.67 -10.61 -17.65
N ALA A 150 -10.87 -11.52 -17.08
CA ALA A 150 -11.33 -12.37 -15.99
C ALA A 150 -11.57 -11.58 -14.70
N ILE A 151 -10.73 -10.58 -14.40
CA ILE A 151 -10.86 -9.70 -13.23
C ILE A 151 -12.10 -8.78 -13.37
N ARG A 152 -12.42 -8.34 -14.59
CA ARG A 152 -13.70 -7.68 -14.95
C ARG A 152 -14.92 -8.62 -14.86
N GLY A 153 -14.71 -9.91 -14.63
CA GLY A 153 -15.74 -10.92 -14.43
C GLY A 153 -16.31 -10.95 -13.00
N ARG A 154 -16.76 -12.12 -12.54
CA ARG A 154 -17.44 -12.29 -11.25
C ARG A 154 -16.49 -12.38 -10.05
N GLY A 155 -15.60 -11.40 -9.90
CA GLY A 155 -14.63 -11.35 -8.79
C GLY A 155 -13.59 -12.47 -8.86
N TRP A 156 -13.23 -12.91 -10.07
CA TRP A 156 -12.21 -13.94 -10.27
C TRP A 156 -10.81 -13.38 -9.97
N CYS A 157 -9.98 -14.22 -9.36
CA CYS A 157 -8.58 -13.96 -9.08
C CYS A 157 -7.70 -14.90 -9.93
N PRO A 158 -7.54 -14.67 -11.25
CA PRO A 158 -6.73 -15.53 -12.09
C PRO A 158 -5.26 -15.47 -11.67
N THR A 159 -4.57 -16.62 -11.62
CA THR A 159 -3.11 -16.61 -11.46
C THR A 159 -2.45 -16.45 -12.82
N LEU A 160 -1.64 -15.41 -12.98
CA LEU A 160 -0.73 -15.29 -14.11
C LEU A 160 0.62 -15.93 -13.73
N VAL A 161 1.18 -16.72 -14.64
CA VAL A 161 2.48 -17.38 -14.48
C VAL A 161 3.39 -16.91 -15.61
N ASN A 162 4.55 -16.35 -15.28
CA ASN A 162 5.62 -16.06 -16.24
C ASN A 162 6.71 -17.13 -16.15
N LEU A 163 6.96 -17.80 -17.28
CA LEU A 163 8.10 -18.69 -17.46
C LEU A 163 9.20 -18.09 -18.37
N ASP A 164 9.02 -16.91 -18.95
CA ASP A 164 10.06 -16.24 -19.73
C ASP A 164 11.05 -15.51 -18.81
N VAL A 165 12.23 -16.13 -18.66
CA VAL A 165 13.36 -15.64 -17.86
C VAL A 165 14.07 -14.42 -18.47
N ASN A 166 13.72 -13.99 -19.69
CA ASN A 166 14.22 -12.72 -20.25
C ASN A 166 13.45 -11.52 -19.70
N ASP A 167 12.17 -11.70 -19.38
CA ASP A 167 11.29 -10.65 -18.87
C ASP A 167 11.16 -10.75 -17.34
N GLY A 168 11.47 -9.65 -16.63
CA GLY A 168 11.35 -9.59 -15.18
C GLY A 168 9.92 -9.71 -14.65
N GLY A 169 8.90 -9.46 -15.48
CA GLY A 169 7.48 -9.65 -15.14
C GLY A 169 6.95 -8.68 -14.08
N TRP A 170 7.18 -9.02 -12.81
CA TRP A 170 6.94 -8.18 -11.62
C TRP A 170 8.23 -7.75 -10.90
N THR A 171 9.38 -8.35 -11.25
CA THR A 171 10.65 -8.15 -10.54
C THR A 171 11.79 -7.92 -11.55
N ILE A 172 12.81 -8.79 -11.60
CA ILE A 172 13.98 -8.64 -12.46
C ILE A 172 14.14 -9.82 -13.44
N PRO A 173 14.77 -9.60 -14.61
CA PRO A 173 15.18 -10.67 -15.52
C PRO A 173 16.01 -11.77 -14.83
N GLY A 174 15.91 -12.99 -15.34
CA GLY A 174 16.47 -14.20 -14.73
C GLY A 174 15.56 -14.85 -13.69
N THR A 175 14.27 -14.48 -13.63
CA THR A 175 13.28 -15.04 -12.71
C THR A 175 12.20 -15.86 -13.42
N MET A 176 11.56 -16.76 -12.68
CA MET A 176 10.30 -17.41 -13.07
C MET A 176 9.30 -17.16 -11.94
N SER A 177 8.07 -16.76 -12.25
CA SER A 177 7.16 -16.21 -11.23
C SER A 177 5.68 -16.47 -11.47
N ALA A 178 4.89 -16.49 -10.40
CA ALA A 178 3.44 -16.66 -10.46
C ALA A 178 2.72 -15.76 -9.46
N CYS A 179 1.75 -14.97 -9.91
CA CYS A 179 0.96 -14.08 -9.07
C CYS A 179 -0.55 -14.27 -9.30
N PRO A 180 -1.34 -14.53 -8.23
CA PRO A 180 -2.78 -14.26 -8.21
C PRO A 180 -3.04 -12.77 -8.48
N LEU A 181 -4.05 -12.46 -9.29
CA LEU A 181 -4.39 -11.08 -9.67
C LEU A 181 -5.78 -10.69 -9.15
N SER A 182 -5.81 -9.85 -8.12
CA SER A 182 -7.06 -9.30 -7.54
C SER A 182 -7.54 -8.00 -8.22
N SER A 183 -6.71 -7.41 -9.07
CA SER A 183 -6.90 -6.10 -9.70
C SER A 183 -6.24 -6.08 -11.09
N ALA A 184 -6.78 -5.29 -12.02
CA ALA A 184 -6.33 -5.28 -13.40
C ALA A 184 -4.88 -4.82 -13.53
N ILE A 185 -4.10 -5.50 -14.38
CA ILE A 185 -2.72 -5.15 -14.70
C ILE A 185 -2.72 -3.91 -15.62
N PRO A 186 -2.22 -2.75 -15.16
CA PRO A 186 -2.01 -1.60 -16.04
C PRO A 186 -0.83 -1.86 -16.98
N THR A 187 -0.75 -1.13 -18.09
CA THR A 187 0.47 -1.07 -18.91
C THR A 187 0.80 0.39 -19.18
N CYS A 188 2.00 0.81 -18.79
CA CYS A 188 2.48 2.19 -18.87
C CYS A 188 3.99 2.28 -19.20
N THR A 189 4.74 1.23 -18.87
CA THR A 189 6.19 1.10 -19.08
C THR A 189 6.52 -0.37 -19.41
N PRO A 190 7.55 -0.67 -20.22
CA PRO A 190 8.10 -2.02 -20.35
C PRO A 190 8.94 -2.44 -19.13
N ALA A 191 9.22 -1.52 -18.19
CA ALA A 191 10.01 -1.78 -16.99
C ALA A 191 9.25 -2.54 -15.88
N ASN A 192 7.93 -2.70 -15.98
CA ASN A 192 7.08 -3.46 -15.05
C ASN A 192 5.87 -4.04 -15.82
N PRO A 193 6.06 -5.04 -16.70
CA PRO A 193 5.04 -5.44 -17.64
C PRO A 193 3.79 -6.07 -17.00
N PHE A 194 3.89 -6.73 -15.84
CA PHE A 194 2.73 -7.28 -15.13
C PHE A 194 2.26 -6.44 -13.93
N GLY A 195 2.68 -5.17 -13.86
CA GLY A 195 2.46 -4.30 -12.70
C GLY A 195 3.63 -4.35 -11.72
N ALA A 196 3.47 -3.71 -10.56
CA ALA A 196 4.51 -3.65 -9.51
C ALA A 196 4.16 -4.56 -8.32
N THR A 197 5.16 -4.91 -7.52
CA THR A 197 4.99 -5.64 -6.26
C THR A 197 4.67 -4.73 -5.09
N ALA A 198 4.17 -5.31 -3.99
CA ALA A 198 3.97 -4.62 -2.72
C ALA A 198 5.19 -3.79 -2.27
N THR A 199 4.94 -2.55 -1.84
CA THR A 199 5.95 -1.63 -1.31
C THR A 199 5.72 -1.34 0.18
N SER A 200 6.66 -0.66 0.84
CA SER A 200 6.53 -0.28 2.25
C SER A 200 5.60 0.92 2.49
N ALA A 201 5.32 1.72 1.47
CA ALA A 201 4.33 2.79 1.53
C ALA A 201 2.93 2.23 1.24
N PRO A 202 1.85 2.84 1.77
CA PRO A 202 0.49 2.55 1.31
C PRO A 202 0.28 3.15 -0.09
N THR A 203 0.88 2.52 -1.12
CA THR A 203 0.63 2.86 -2.53
C THR A 203 -0.87 2.79 -2.79
N ALA A 204 -1.43 3.88 -3.34
CA ALA A 204 -2.84 3.92 -3.75
C ALA A 204 -3.20 2.74 -4.68
N LEU A 205 -2.23 2.38 -5.53
CA LEU A 205 -2.28 1.28 -6.49
C LEU A 205 -2.68 -0.05 -5.85
N SER A 206 -3.97 -0.37 -5.97
CA SER A 206 -4.52 -1.70 -5.71
C SER A 206 -3.89 -2.79 -6.61
N SER A 207 -3.35 -2.36 -7.76
CA SER A 207 -2.56 -3.14 -8.72
C SER A 207 -1.07 -3.26 -8.36
N SER A 208 -0.62 -2.62 -7.27
CA SER A 208 0.73 -2.76 -6.69
C SER A 208 0.75 -3.50 -5.36
N ALA A 209 -0.37 -4.10 -4.92
CA ALA A 209 -0.42 -4.98 -3.75
C ALA A 209 -0.01 -6.44 -4.05
N LEU A 210 0.64 -6.67 -5.21
CA LEU A 210 0.92 -8.02 -5.71
C LEU A 210 2.07 -8.69 -4.97
N LEU A 211 1.87 -9.98 -4.65
CA LEU A 211 2.79 -10.85 -3.93
C LEU A 211 3.10 -12.11 -4.77
N PRO A 212 3.92 -11.98 -5.83
CA PRO A 212 4.30 -13.10 -6.68
C PRO A 212 5.13 -14.14 -5.91
N VAL A 213 4.91 -15.42 -6.19
CA VAL A 213 5.93 -16.46 -5.98
C VAL A 213 7.03 -16.20 -7.00
N VAL A 214 8.30 -16.19 -6.58
CA VAL A 214 9.45 -15.94 -7.46
C VAL A 214 10.54 -16.98 -7.21
N HIS A 215 11.07 -17.58 -8.28
CA HIS A 215 12.29 -18.37 -8.24
C HIS A 215 13.39 -17.76 -9.12
N TRP A 216 14.62 -17.82 -8.65
CA TRP A 216 15.81 -17.38 -9.38
C TRP A 216 16.34 -18.47 -10.30
N PHE A 217 16.39 -18.18 -11.60
CA PHE A 217 17.14 -18.96 -12.60
C PHE A 217 18.53 -18.35 -12.87
N GLY A 218 18.66 -17.02 -12.78
CA GLY A 218 19.94 -16.30 -12.79
C GLY A 218 20.61 -16.13 -14.16
N HIS A 219 19.92 -16.49 -15.25
CA HIS A 219 20.34 -16.24 -16.62
C HIS A 219 19.15 -15.71 -17.44
N THR A 220 19.39 -14.86 -18.42
CA THR A 220 18.35 -14.41 -19.36
C THR A 220 18.05 -15.47 -20.43
N ASP A 221 19.09 -16.05 -21.06
CA ASP A 221 18.90 -17.13 -22.03
C ASP A 221 18.50 -18.46 -21.34
N PRO A 222 17.30 -19.00 -21.58
CA PRO A 222 16.87 -20.26 -20.98
C PRO A 222 17.72 -21.47 -21.43
N LYS A 223 18.40 -21.40 -22.58
CA LYS A 223 19.22 -22.50 -23.11
C LYS A 223 20.48 -22.75 -22.29
N ARG A 224 20.85 -21.84 -21.37
CA ARG A 224 21.99 -21.97 -20.46
C ARG A 224 21.93 -23.22 -19.58
N ASN A 225 20.76 -23.56 -19.04
CA ASN A 225 20.59 -24.70 -18.14
C ASN A 225 19.14 -25.21 -18.14
N LEU A 226 18.81 -26.05 -19.13
CA LEU A 226 17.45 -26.60 -19.30
C LEU A 226 17.01 -27.47 -18.11
N GLN A 227 17.92 -28.20 -17.46
CA GLN A 227 17.61 -29.00 -16.27
C GLN A 227 17.18 -28.13 -15.08
N LEU A 228 17.86 -27.00 -14.87
CA LEU A 228 17.50 -26.05 -13.83
C LEU A 228 16.12 -25.43 -14.09
N ILE A 229 15.80 -25.07 -15.33
CA ILE A 229 14.44 -24.61 -15.70
C ILE A 229 13.42 -25.70 -15.38
N GLU A 230 13.64 -26.93 -15.82
CA GLU A 230 12.71 -28.04 -15.59
C GLU A 230 12.49 -28.31 -14.09
N LYS A 231 13.48 -28.01 -13.25
CA LYS A 231 13.38 -28.08 -11.78
C LYS A 231 12.66 -26.87 -11.16
N LYS A 232 12.91 -25.65 -11.64
CA LYS A 232 12.23 -24.43 -11.18
C LYS A 232 10.76 -24.37 -11.62
N VAL A 233 10.44 -24.86 -12.82
CA VAL A 233 9.06 -25.05 -13.31
C VAL A 233 8.27 -25.99 -12.38
N ARG A 234 8.90 -27.08 -11.90
CA ARG A 234 8.28 -27.96 -10.90
C ARG A 234 8.02 -27.27 -9.57
N ALA A 235 9.03 -26.62 -8.99
CA ALA A 235 8.85 -25.87 -7.73
C ALA A 235 7.75 -24.79 -7.83
N LEU A 236 7.70 -24.04 -8.93
CA LEU A 236 6.70 -22.99 -9.13
C LEU A 236 5.27 -23.56 -9.24
N ALA A 237 5.12 -24.66 -9.96
CA ALA A 237 3.83 -25.35 -10.09
C ALA A 237 3.37 -25.99 -8.77
N ASP A 238 4.31 -26.56 -7.99
CA ASP A 238 4.04 -27.07 -6.64
C ASP A 238 3.50 -25.93 -5.75
N SER A 239 4.16 -24.77 -5.70
CA SER A 239 3.70 -23.59 -4.93
C SER A 239 2.36 -23.02 -5.40
N VAL A 240 2.08 -22.99 -6.71
CA VAL A 240 0.76 -22.60 -7.24
C VAL A 240 -0.32 -23.59 -6.83
N LYS A 241 -0.06 -24.90 -6.94
CA LYS A 241 -0.99 -25.96 -6.51
C LYS A 241 -1.28 -25.90 -5.01
N GLN A 242 -0.28 -25.63 -4.17
CA GLN A 242 -0.49 -25.45 -2.72
C GLN A 242 -1.42 -24.27 -2.40
N LYS A 243 -1.30 -23.14 -3.09
CA LYS A 243 -2.24 -22.01 -2.93
C LYS A 243 -3.66 -22.37 -3.40
N PHE A 244 -3.80 -23.17 -4.47
CA PHE A 244 -5.09 -23.63 -4.99
C PHE A 244 -5.83 -24.64 -4.07
N LEU A 245 -5.11 -25.29 -3.14
CA LEU A 245 -5.72 -26.12 -2.09
C LEU A 245 -6.29 -25.29 -0.93
N GLN A 246 -5.88 -24.03 -0.80
CA GLN A 246 -6.28 -23.16 0.33
C GLN A 246 -7.44 -22.21 -0.03
N ASP A 247 -7.61 -21.86 -1.32
CA ASP A 247 -8.70 -21.01 -1.80
C ASP A 247 -9.42 -21.62 -3.02
N HIS A 248 -10.69 -21.95 -2.84
CA HIS A 248 -11.58 -22.45 -3.90
C HIS A 248 -11.85 -21.41 -4.99
N THR A 249 -11.84 -20.11 -4.66
CA THR A 249 -12.07 -19.01 -5.62
C THR A 249 -10.86 -18.85 -6.54
N LEU A 250 -9.66 -18.86 -5.98
CA LEU A 250 -8.39 -18.89 -6.72
C LEU A 250 -8.30 -20.12 -7.65
N ASN A 251 -8.61 -21.32 -7.13
CA ASN A 251 -8.60 -22.55 -7.93
C ASN A 251 -9.63 -22.49 -9.07
N ALA A 252 -10.87 -22.08 -8.78
CA ALA A 252 -11.92 -21.90 -9.79
C ALA A 252 -11.58 -20.86 -10.85
N SER A 253 -10.85 -19.79 -10.48
CA SER A 253 -10.41 -18.73 -11.40
C SER A 253 -9.39 -19.23 -12.43
N GLY A 254 -8.62 -20.25 -12.06
CA GLY A 254 -7.63 -20.90 -12.90
C GLY A 254 -6.35 -20.08 -13.09
N PHE A 255 -5.53 -20.47 -14.07
CA PHE A 255 -4.29 -19.80 -14.38
C PHE A 255 -4.00 -19.70 -15.88
N ILE A 256 -3.14 -18.75 -16.24
CA ILE A 256 -2.61 -18.54 -17.59
C ILE A 256 -1.08 -18.49 -17.49
N ILE A 257 -0.40 -19.26 -18.33
CA ILE A 257 1.06 -19.37 -18.39
C ILE A 257 1.59 -18.69 -19.66
N ASP A 258 2.36 -17.61 -19.51
CA ASP A 258 3.21 -17.07 -20.58
C ASP A 258 4.57 -17.80 -20.61
N THR A 259 5.17 -17.93 -21.80
CA THR A 259 6.34 -18.78 -22.03
C THR A 259 7.41 -18.12 -22.89
N PRO A 260 8.69 -18.47 -22.75
CA PRO A 260 9.73 -17.98 -23.63
C PRO A 260 9.58 -18.61 -25.01
N ALA A 261 9.86 -17.83 -26.06
CA ALA A 261 9.85 -18.31 -27.44
C ALA A 261 10.75 -19.53 -27.67
N ALA A 262 11.79 -19.70 -26.84
CA ALA A 262 12.65 -20.87 -26.80
C ALA A 262 11.87 -22.20 -26.68
N PHE A 263 10.72 -22.24 -26.01
CA PHE A 263 9.90 -23.46 -25.88
C PHE A 263 9.30 -23.88 -27.24
N SER A 264 8.99 -22.92 -28.10
CA SER A 264 8.51 -23.13 -29.48
C SER A 264 9.63 -23.62 -30.42
N THR A 265 10.90 -23.38 -30.09
CA THR A 265 12.04 -23.80 -30.91
C THR A 265 12.42 -25.26 -30.66
N SER A 266 12.26 -26.12 -31.67
CA SER A 266 12.61 -27.54 -31.59
C SER A 266 14.13 -27.77 -31.76
N ASN A 267 14.89 -27.48 -30.70
CA ASN A 267 16.35 -27.63 -30.64
C ASN A 267 16.84 -29.10 -30.52
N ALA A 268 15.94 -30.08 -30.54
CA ALA A 268 16.24 -31.50 -30.40
C ALA A 268 15.50 -32.34 -31.46
N GLN A 269 16.17 -33.38 -31.97
CA GLN A 269 15.55 -34.46 -32.74
C GLN A 269 15.26 -35.67 -31.83
N GLY A 270 14.30 -36.53 -32.22
CA GLY A 270 13.84 -37.65 -31.41
C GLY A 270 12.84 -37.25 -30.31
N ASP A 271 12.59 -38.17 -29.37
CA ASP A 271 11.48 -38.07 -28.39
C ASP A 271 11.59 -36.89 -27.41
N ASN A 272 12.78 -36.33 -27.22
CA ASN A 272 13.05 -35.14 -26.41
C ASN A 272 12.48 -33.84 -27.03
N LYS A 273 11.90 -33.90 -28.24
CA LYS A 273 11.22 -32.75 -28.86
C LYS A 273 10.10 -32.25 -27.93
N TYR A 274 10.11 -30.94 -27.67
CA TYR A 274 9.18 -30.23 -26.80
C TYR A 274 9.13 -30.71 -25.33
N ASN A 275 10.23 -31.25 -24.77
CA ASN A 275 10.26 -31.74 -23.38
C ASN A 275 9.72 -30.74 -22.36
N LEU A 276 10.18 -29.48 -22.38
CA LEU A 276 9.69 -28.44 -21.45
C LEU A 276 8.19 -28.17 -21.58
N ILE A 277 7.60 -28.30 -22.79
CA ILE A 277 6.15 -28.18 -22.98
C ILE A 277 5.44 -29.39 -22.36
N LYS A 278 5.97 -30.62 -22.55
CA LYS A 278 5.45 -31.84 -21.91
C LYS A 278 5.47 -31.69 -20.37
N THR A 279 6.59 -31.24 -19.80
CA THR A 279 6.72 -30.96 -18.37
C THR A 279 5.74 -29.90 -17.90
N CYS A 280 5.58 -28.77 -18.61
CA CYS A 280 4.58 -27.77 -18.24
C CYS A 280 3.16 -28.34 -18.26
N VAL A 281 2.81 -29.15 -19.28
CA VAL A 281 1.48 -29.76 -19.41
C VAL A 281 1.19 -30.74 -18.27
N GLU A 282 2.13 -31.63 -17.97
CA GLU A 282 2.09 -32.60 -16.88
C GLU A 282 2.00 -31.90 -15.51
N VAL A 283 2.98 -31.06 -15.21
CA VAL A 283 3.22 -30.56 -13.86
C VAL A 283 2.21 -29.47 -13.46
N PHE A 284 1.77 -28.63 -14.39
CA PHE A 284 0.69 -27.65 -14.12
C PHE A 284 -0.72 -28.23 -14.30
N ASP A 285 -0.92 -29.46 -14.78
CA ASP A 285 -2.25 -30.00 -15.12
C ASP A 285 -2.97 -29.19 -16.22
N VAL A 286 -2.25 -28.78 -17.27
CA VAL A 286 -2.77 -27.94 -18.36
C VAL A 286 -3.92 -28.65 -19.10
N ASN A 287 -5.02 -27.92 -19.33
CA ASN A 287 -6.15 -28.40 -20.13
C ASN A 287 -6.37 -27.59 -21.42
N THR A 288 -5.73 -26.43 -21.58
CA THR A 288 -5.82 -25.61 -22.79
C THR A 288 -4.44 -25.17 -23.25
N ILE A 289 -4.10 -25.40 -24.52
CA ILE A 289 -2.88 -24.92 -25.17
C ILE A 289 -3.27 -23.92 -26.26
N LEU A 290 -2.82 -22.67 -26.14
CA LEU A 290 -3.07 -21.59 -27.09
C LEU A 290 -1.79 -21.28 -27.87
N ILE A 291 -1.87 -21.26 -29.20
CA ILE A 291 -0.70 -21.14 -30.08
C ILE A 291 -0.81 -19.87 -30.92
N MET A 292 -0.05 -18.84 -30.52
CA MET A 292 0.01 -17.52 -31.13
C MET A 292 0.79 -17.57 -32.46
N GLY A 293 0.07 -17.41 -33.58
CA GLY A 293 0.67 -17.12 -34.89
C GLY A 293 1.64 -18.16 -35.48
N HIS A 294 1.61 -19.43 -35.01
CA HIS A 294 2.62 -20.43 -35.40
C HIS A 294 2.03 -21.75 -35.91
N ASP A 295 1.70 -21.80 -37.20
CA ASP A 295 1.05 -22.92 -37.88
C ASP A 295 1.82 -24.24 -37.75
N LYS A 296 3.13 -24.25 -38.03
CA LYS A 296 3.97 -25.45 -37.90
C LYS A 296 3.92 -26.03 -36.47
N LEU A 297 4.04 -25.18 -35.45
CA LEU A 297 3.97 -25.61 -34.05
C LEU A 297 2.59 -26.16 -33.72
N SER A 298 1.51 -25.54 -34.21
CA SER A 298 0.14 -26.04 -34.05
C SER A 298 -0.04 -27.44 -34.64
N VAL A 299 0.38 -27.66 -35.89
CA VAL A 299 0.25 -28.98 -36.55
C VAL A 299 1.20 -30.03 -35.93
N GLU A 300 2.33 -29.63 -35.36
CA GLU A 300 3.21 -30.54 -34.62
C GLU A 300 2.66 -30.91 -33.24
N LEU A 301 2.22 -29.94 -32.44
CA LEU A 301 1.65 -30.20 -31.11
C LEU A 301 0.29 -30.92 -31.18
N GLN A 302 -0.49 -30.73 -32.25
CA GLN A 302 -1.70 -31.51 -32.50
C GLN A 302 -1.39 -33.02 -32.68
N ARG A 303 -0.22 -33.39 -33.21
CA ARG A 303 0.20 -34.81 -33.27
C ARG A 303 0.69 -35.36 -31.92
N VAL A 304 1.19 -34.50 -31.04
CA VAL A 304 1.71 -34.90 -29.72
C VAL A 304 0.58 -35.02 -28.69
N PHE A 305 -0.31 -34.02 -28.63
CA PHE A 305 -1.36 -33.90 -27.60
C PHE A 305 -2.78 -34.10 -28.12
N GLY A 306 -3.03 -34.13 -29.44
CA GLY A 306 -4.39 -34.29 -29.99
C GLY A 306 -5.03 -35.66 -29.70
N ASN A 307 -4.23 -36.67 -29.36
CA ASN A 307 -4.70 -37.98 -28.90
C ASN A 307 -4.89 -38.03 -27.36
N SER A 308 -4.42 -37.02 -26.62
CA SER A 308 -4.54 -36.90 -25.16
C SER A 308 -5.90 -36.34 -24.80
N GLY A 309 -6.92 -37.20 -24.77
CA GLY A 309 -8.31 -36.84 -24.45
C GLY A 309 -8.44 -36.10 -23.12
N GLY A 310 -8.56 -34.77 -23.18
CA GLY A 310 -8.52 -33.87 -22.02
C GLY A 310 -7.80 -32.54 -22.27
N ILE A 311 -6.98 -32.45 -23.32
CA ILE A 311 -6.28 -31.20 -23.72
C ILE A 311 -6.97 -30.57 -24.93
N THR A 312 -7.36 -29.29 -24.80
CA THR A 312 -7.89 -28.47 -25.89
C THR A 312 -6.77 -27.66 -26.52
N LEU A 313 -6.53 -27.80 -27.82
CA LEU A 313 -5.47 -27.08 -28.54
C LEU A 313 -6.07 -26.11 -29.56
N LEU A 314 -5.73 -24.83 -29.48
CA LEU A 314 -6.29 -23.76 -30.32
C LEU A 314 -5.18 -22.90 -30.93
N LYS A 315 -5.32 -22.57 -32.22
CA LYS A 315 -4.51 -21.55 -32.91
C LYS A 315 -5.15 -20.17 -32.69
N VAL A 316 -4.33 -19.17 -32.37
CA VAL A 316 -4.74 -17.77 -32.19
C VAL A 316 -3.98 -16.89 -33.20
N PRO A 317 -4.63 -15.95 -33.91
CA PRO A 317 -3.93 -15.05 -34.82
C PRO A 317 -3.01 -14.07 -34.08
N LYS A 318 -1.83 -13.78 -34.65
CA LYS A 318 -0.95 -12.67 -34.24
C LYS A 318 -1.62 -11.33 -34.61
N SER A 319 -1.52 -10.30 -33.76
CA SER A 319 -1.93 -8.93 -34.14
C SER A 319 -0.93 -8.32 -35.12
N GLY A 320 -1.40 -7.57 -36.12
CA GLY A 320 -0.55 -6.72 -36.96
C GLY A 320 0.19 -5.65 -36.15
N GLY A 321 -0.31 -5.28 -34.96
CA GLY A 321 0.32 -4.33 -34.05
C GLY A 321 1.47 -4.87 -33.18
N VAL A 322 1.87 -6.15 -33.30
CA VAL A 322 3.01 -6.66 -32.51
C VAL A 322 4.33 -6.27 -33.18
N VAL A 323 4.92 -5.18 -32.65
CA VAL A 323 6.24 -4.67 -33.03
C VAL A 323 7.34 -5.70 -32.79
N GLU A 324 8.34 -5.74 -33.66
CA GLU A 324 9.53 -6.55 -33.45
C GLU A 324 10.56 -5.81 -32.58
N VAL A 325 11.05 -6.51 -31.55
CA VAL A 325 12.00 -5.97 -30.56
C VAL A 325 13.43 -6.35 -30.94
N ASP A 326 14.31 -5.34 -31.05
CA ASP A 326 15.74 -5.55 -31.24
C ASP A 326 16.49 -5.79 -29.92
N TYR A 327 17.72 -6.31 -30.04
CA TYR A 327 18.57 -6.64 -28.89
C TYR A 327 18.98 -5.40 -28.06
N ALA A 328 19.15 -4.23 -28.67
CA ALA A 328 19.56 -3.02 -27.97
C ALA A 328 18.42 -2.45 -27.12
N TYR A 329 17.18 -2.41 -27.65
CA TYR A 329 15.97 -2.11 -26.88
C TYR A 329 15.82 -3.13 -25.74
N HIS A 330 15.96 -4.42 -26.02
CA HIS A 330 15.87 -5.47 -25.00
C HIS A 330 16.88 -5.25 -23.86
N THR A 331 18.14 -4.89 -24.17
CA THR A 331 19.13 -4.54 -23.15
C THR A 331 18.74 -3.29 -22.34
N ARG A 332 18.16 -2.26 -22.96
CA ARG A 332 17.65 -1.07 -22.24
C ARG A 332 16.45 -1.38 -21.34
N VAL A 333 15.53 -2.25 -21.78
CA VAL A 333 14.41 -2.72 -20.96
C VAL A 333 14.92 -3.55 -19.77
N VAL A 334 15.82 -4.50 -19.99
CA VAL A 334 16.45 -5.29 -18.90
C VAL A 334 17.09 -4.39 -17.84
N ALA A 335 17.87 -3.39 -18.26
CA ALA A 335 18.45 -2.41 -17.34
C ALA A 335 17.39 -1.55 -16.62
N SER A 336 16.28 -1.24 -17.30
CA SER A 336 15.17 -0.46 -16.73
C SER A 336 14.34 -1.27 -15.73
N GLN A 337 14.12 -2.57 -15.96
CA GLN A 337 13.46 -3.49 -15.02
C GLN A 337 14.29 -3.65 -13.74
N ILE A 338 15.61 -3.88 -13.87
CA ILE A 338 16.52 -3.93 -12.72
C ILE A 338 16.50 -2.61 -11.94
N ARG A 339 16.54 -1.45 -12.63
CA ARG A 339 16.41 -0.14 -11.98
C ARG A 339 15.05 0.03 -11.29
N ALA A 340 13.95 -0.39 -11.92
CA ALA A 340 12.59 -0.23 -11.42
C ALA A 340 12.34 -1.02 -10.13
N TYR A 341 12.95 -2.20 -9.97
CA TYR A 341 12.86 -2.98 -8.73
C TYR A 341 13.45 -2.23 -7.51
N PHE A 342 14.54 -1.49 -7.68
CA PHE A 342 15.19 -0.76 -6.56
C PHE A 342 14.71 0.69 -6.41
N TYR A 343 14.48 1.41 -7.50
CA TYR A 343 14.22 2.85 -7.51
C TYR A 343 12.81 3.23 -8.00
N GLY A 344 11.97 2.25 -8.35
CA GLY A 344 10.67 2.51 -8.97
C GLY A 344 10.78 3.05 -10.40
N THR A 345 9.66 3.44 -10.99
CA THR A 345 9.60 3.97 -12.37
C THR A 345 9.24 5.45 -12.35
N PRO A 346 10.23 6.37 -12.34
CA PRO A 346 9.97 7.78 -12.61
C PRO A 346 9.59 7.95 -14.08
N LEU A 347 8.40 8.50 -14.32
CA LEU A 347 7.92 8.86 -15.66
C LEU A 347 7.83 10.38 -15.77
N TYR A 348 8.39 10.93 -16.85
CA TYR A 348 8.35 12.37 -17.11
C TYR A 348 6.94 12.78 -17.55
N LEU A 349 6.36 13.76 -16.87
CA LEU A 349 5.07 14.35 -17.24
C LEU A 349 5.25 15.31 -18.44
N PRO A 350 4.32 15.32 -19.41
CA PRO A 350 4.29 16.38 -20.41
C PRO A 350 4.11 17.77 -19.78
N PRO A 351 4.77 18.82 -20.27
CA PRO A 351 4.71 20.17 -19.67
C PRO A 351 3.31 20.77 -19.54
N SER A 352 2.35 20.33 -20.37
CA SER A 352 0.95 20.77 -20.34
C SER A 352 0.05 19.96 -19.39
N VAL A 353 0.61 18.96 -18.70
CA VAL A 353 -0.10 18.10 -17.75
C VAL A 353 0.18 18.54 -16.32
N ASN A 354 -0.88 18.92 -15.59
CA ASN A 354 -0.77 19.20 -14.16
C ASN A 354 -0.50 17.89 -13.38
N PRO A 355 0.59 17.80 -12.59
CA PRO A 355 0.93 16.59 -11.81
C PRO A 355 -0.16 16.14 -10.83
N ALA A 356 -1.03 17.04 -10.35
CA ALA A 356 -2.17 16.70 -9.50
C ALA A 356 -3.33 16.01 -10.26
N THR A 357 -3.29 16.01 -11.61
CA THR A 357 -4.31 15.41 -12.48
C THR A 357 -3.81 14.20 -13.26
N ALA A 358 -2.51 13.92 -13.21
CA ALA A 358 -1.90 12.78 -13.86
C ALA A 358 -2.13 11.50 -13.06
N GLN A 359 -2.29 10.39 -13.78
CA GLN A 359 -2.51 9.08 -13.18
C GLN A 359 -1.71 7.99 -13.91
N LEU A 360 -1.15 7.06 -13.14
CA LEU A 360 -0.47 5.89 -13.68
C LEU A 360 -1.43 4.71 -13.61
N GLY A 361 -1.80 4.15 -14.77
CA GLY A 361 -2.80 3.06 -14.83
C GLY A 361 -4.20 3.44 -14.35
N GLY A 362 -4.50 4.73 -14.15
CA GLY A 362 -5.77 5.23 -13.61
C GLY A 362 -5.78 5.48 -12.09
N GLU A 363 -4.61 5.41 -11.43
CA GLU A 363 -4.42 5.71 -10.01
C GLU A 363 -3.38 6.85 -9.83
N ALA A 364 -3.39 7.57 -8.70
CA ALA A 364 -2.64 8.83 -8.54
C ALA A 364 -1.11 8.68 -8.72
N THR A 365 -0.45 9.65 -9.38
CA THR A 365 1.01 9.65 -9.62
C THR A 365 1.89 9.94 -8.40
N THR A 366 1.34 9.91 -7.19
CA THR A 366 2.10 10.06 -5.95
C THR A 366 2.98 8.83 -5.70
N GLU A 367 4.30 9.04 -5.74
CA GLU A 367 5.33 8.13 -5.20
C GLU A 367 5.49 6.79 -5.95
N THR A 368 5.68 6.85 -7.27
CA THR A 368 6.25 5.74 -8.07
C THR A 368 7.78 5.61 -7.96
N THR A 369 8.40 6.40 -7.06
CA THR A 369 9.85 6.42 -6.80
C THR A 369 10.15 5.68 -5.50
N LEU A 370 11.03 4.69 -5.56
CA LEU A 370 11.47 3.92 -4.39
C LEU A 370 12.84 4.42 -3.91
N SER A 371 13.09 4.27 -2.61
CA SER A 371 14.35 4.66 -1.95
C SER A 371 15.08 3.41 -1.43
N PRO A 372 15.99 2.81 -2.22
CA PRO A 372 16.75 1.64 -1.80
C PRO A 372 17.93 2.01 -0.90
N PHE A 373 18.43 1.05 -0.13
CA PHE A 373 19.43 1.26 0.90
C PHE A 373 20.78 0.65 0.52
N SER A 374 21.86 1.42 0.68
CA SER A 374 23.23 0.95 0.50
C SER A 374 23.81 0.52 1.84
N VAL A 375 23.91 -0.78 2.08
CA VAL A 375 24.34 -1.38 3.36
C VAL A 375 25.72 -2.02 3.18
N THR A 376 26.62 -1.87 4.16
CA THR A 376 27.92 -2.56 4.15
C THR A 376 27.95 -3.67 5.19
N LEU A 377 28.16 -4.89 4.71
CA LEU A 377 28.11 -6.16 5.44
C LEU A 377 29.53 -6.76 5.54
N ASN A 378 29.73 -7.73 6.44
CA ASN A 378 30.95 -8.53 6.44
C ASN A 378 30.75 -9.77 5.54
N ALA A 379 31.82 -10.24 4.90
CA ALA A 379 31.78 -11.39 3.99
C ALA A 379 31.44 -12.72 4.70
N SER A 380 31.43 -12.75 6.03
CA SER A 380 30.95 -13.85 6.87
C SER A 380 29.43 -14.00 6.88
N ASP A 381 28.71 -12.90 6.62
CA ASP A 381 27.31 -12.75 6.99
C ASP A 381 26.38 -13.29 5.88
N LEU A 382 26.91 -13.39 4.66
CA LEU A 382 26.24 -13.94 3.48
C LEU A 382 26.96 -15.21 3.00
N ARG A 383 26.18 -16.26 2.72
CA ARG A 383 26.66 -17.50 2.06
C ARG A 383 26.24 -17.46 0.60
N ILE A 384 27.14 -17.04 -0.29
CA ILE A 384 26.86 -16.91 -1.72
C ILE A 384 27.03 -18.27 -2.40
N TYR A 385 26.04 -18.66 -3.20
CA TYR A 385 26.06 -19.87 -4.03
C TYR A 385 25.80 -19.51 -5.49
N ARG A 386 26.47 -20.22 -6.40
CA ARG A 386 26.25 -20.21 -7.84
C ARG A 386 25.77 -21.59 -8.27
N ILE A 387 24.71 -21.66 -9.07
CA ILE A 387 24.23 -22.94 -9.60
C ILE A 387 25.00 -23.26 -10.89
N GLY A 388 25.68 -24.40 -10.92
CA GLY A 388 26.46 -24.88 -12.05
C GLY A 388 27.83 -24.19 -12.25
N SER A 389 28.65 -24.78 -13.12
CA SER A 389 30.03 -24.33 -13.38
C SER A 389 30.12 -22.93 -14.00
N ALA A 390 31.17 -22.18 -13.63
CA ALA A 390 31.54 -20.93 -14.31
C ALA A 390 32.18 -21.15 -15.68
N VAL A 391 32.84 -22.29 -15.88
CA VAL A 391 33.51 -22.66 -17.14
C VAL A 391 32.80 -23.90 -17.69
N LEU A 392 31.97 -23.68 -18.72
CA LEU A 392 31.41 -24.76 -19.52
C LEU A 392 32.33 -25.01 -20.71
N ALA A 393 33.16 -26.05 -20.64
CA ALA A 393 33.86 -26.53 -21.84
C ALA A 393 32.81 -26.93 -22.90
N PRO A 394 32.97 -26.52 -24.17
CA PRO A 394 32.06 -26.95 -25.23
C PRO A 394 32.14 -28.46 -25.38
N SER A 395 31.05 -29.12 -25.80
CA SER A 395 31.02 -30.57 -25.98
C SER A 395 32.05 -31.09 -26.99
N SER A 396 32.52 -30.24 -27.91
CA SER A 396 33.64 -30.49 -28.83
C SER A 396 35.02 -30.55 -28.17
N ALA A 397 35.15 -30.16 -26.90
CA ALA A 397 36.38 -30.23 -26.12
C ALA A 397 36.37 -31.39 -25.10
N LEU A 398 35.32 -32.22 -25.07
CA LEU A 398 35.27 -33.46 -24.29
C LEU A 398 35.82 -34.63 -25.12
N PRO A 399 36.52 -35.61 -24.50
CA PRO A 399 36.95 -36.81 -25.20
C PRO A 399 35.77 -37.59 -25.82
N ILE A 400 35.99 -38.20 -26.98
CA ILE A 400 34.98 -39.03 -27.65
C ILE A 400 34.58 -40.19 -26.72
N GLY A 401 33.29 -40.26 -26.36
CA GLY A 401 32.74 -41.23 -25.41
C GLY A 401 32.57 -40.71 -23.97
N ALA A 402 33.11 -39.54 -23.62
CA ALA A 402 32.92 -38.93 -22.31
C ALA A 402 31.63 -38.11 -22.25
N SER A 403 30.60 -38.63 -21.59
CA SER A 403 29.45 -37.84 -21.13
C SER A 403 29.87 -36.88 -19.99
N ARG A 404 29.20 -35.73 -19.86
CA ARG A 404 29.44 -34.78 -18.77
C ARG A 404 29.23 -35.45 -17.41
N ALA A 405 30.27 -35.48 -16.58
CA ALA A 405 30.19 -35.89 -15.18
C ALA A 405 30.34 -34.66 -14.28
N ILE A 406 29.58 -34.65 -13.17
CA ILE A 406 29.54 -33.61 -12.12
C ILE A 406 28.88 -32.28 -12.55
N GLY A 407 27.67 -32.05 -12.01
CA GLY A 407 27.34 -30.74 -11.44
C GLY A 407 26.55 -29.70 -12.24
N GLU A 408 25.85 -30.02 -13.34
CA GLU A 408 25.12 -29.00 -14.13
C GLU A 408 24.11 -28.16 -13.31
N ILE A 409 23.43 -28.77 -12.33
CA ILE A 409 22.52 -28.09 -11.40
C ILE A 409 23.07 -27.95 -9.98
N GLN A 410 24.34 -28.27 -9.74
CA GLN A 410 24.88 -28.30 -8.37
C GLN A 410 25.17 -26.89 -7.84
N PRO A 411 24.75 -26.53 -6.61
CA PRO A 411 25.17 -25.31 -5.95
C PRO A 411 26.66 -25.36 -5.58
N VAL A 412 27.45 -24.45 -6.14
CA VAL A 412 28.86 -24.23 -5.82
C VAL A 412 28.95 -22.97 -4.95
N ARG A 413 29.57 -23.07 -3.78
CA ARG A 413 29.84 -21.91 -2.92
C ARG A 413 30.82 -20.95 -3.62
N VAL A 414 30.57 -19.65 -3.52
CA VAL A 414 31.42 -18.60 -4.10
C VAL A 414 31.94 -17.70 -2.97
N ASP A 415 33.24 -17.69 -2.74
CA ASP A 415 33.87 -16.80 -1.77
C ASP A 415 34.36 -15.50 -2.44
N MET A 416 34.37 -14.39 -1.70
CA MET A 416 34.68 -13.02 -2.19
C MET A 416 35.98 -12.92 -3.01
N GLU A 417 36.99 -13.70 -2.64
CA GLU A 417 38.33 -13.70 -3.22
C GLU A 417 38.36 -14.33 -4.64
N SER A 418 37.32 -15.07 -5.06
CA SER A 418 37.23 -15.70 -6.38
C SER A 418 36.89 -14.76 -7.54
N GLY A 419 36.50 -13.51 -7.25
CA GLY A 419 36.17 -12.49 -8.24
C GLY A 419 34.80 -12.67 -8.92
N GLY A 420 34.44 -11.74 -9.80
CA GLY A 420 33.18 -11.80 -10.58
C GLY A 420 31.88 -11.53 -9.81
N ILE A 421 31.95 -11.26 -8.49
CA ILE A 421 30.78 -10.94 -7.65
C ILE A 421 30.42 -9.44 -7.73
N LEU A 422 31.38 -8.55 -8.00
CA LEU A 422 31.14 -7.12 -8.13
C LEU A 422 30.15 -6.82 -9.27
N HIS A 423 29.16 -5.97 -8.99
CA HIS A 423 28.03 -5.63 -9.87
C HIS A 423 27.13 -6.81 -10.28
N SER A 424 27.29 -7.98 -9.64
CA SER A 424 26.33 -9.08 -9.77
C SER A 424 25.05 -8.80 -9.00
N VAL A 425 23.95 -9.41 -9.47
CA VAL A 425 22.68 -9.46 -8.74
C VAL A 425 22.60 -10.76 -7.96
N LEU A 426 22.32 -10.67 -6.67
CA LEU A 426 22.16 -11.79 -5.77
C LEU A 426 20.68 -11.96 -5.41
N ALA A 427 20.13 -13.15 -5.59
CA ALA A 427 18.82 -13.51 -5.06
C ALA A 427 18.94 -13.90 -3.58
N LEU A 428 18.22 -13.18 -2.71
CA LEU A 428 18.11 -13.49 -1.30
C LEU A 428 17.03 -14.57 -1.11
N LEU A 429 17.44 -15.73 -0.59
CA LEU A 429 16.52 -16.78 -0.16
C LEU A 429 16.10 -16.53 1.29
N ALA A 430 14.90 -17.00 1.67
CA ALA A 430 14.50 -17.05 3.08
C ALA A 430 15.52 -17.88 3.89
N PRO A 431 15.78 -17.55 5.17
CA PRO A 431 16.77 -18.25 5.98
C PRO A 431 16.39 -19.72 6.20
N PHE A 432 17.40 -20.53 6.54
CA PHE A 432 17.28 -21.95 6.78
C PHE A 432 17.71 -22.26 8.22
N ASP A 433 16.93 -23.06 8.94
CA ASP A 433 17.18 -23.45 10.34
C ASP A 433 18.48 -24.27 10.52
N SER A 434 18.97 -24.85 9.42
CA SER A 434 20.15 -25.69 9.34
C SER A 434 20.94 -25.40 8.06
N SER A 435 22.06 -26.10 7.84
CA SER A 435 22.78 -26.05 6.56
C SER A 435 21.88 -26.60 5.44
N PRO A 436 21.43 -25.78 4.46
CA PRO A 436 20.49 -26.23 3.45
C PRO A 436 21.13 -27.28 2.54
N SER A 437 20.35 -28.27 2.14
CA SER A 437 20.76 -29.23 1.11
C SER A 437 20.70 -28.62 -0.29
N ASP A 438 21.42 -29.22 -1.24
CA ASP A 438 21.41 -28.81 -2.64
C ASP A 438 19.99 -28.77 -3.23
N ASP A 439 19.09 -29.70 -2.85
CA ASP A 439 17.71 -29.70 -3.34
C ASP A 439 16.89 -28.52 -2.77
N MET A 440 17.11 -28.17 -1.50
CA MET A 440 16.44 -27.01 -0.87
C MET A 440 16.88 -25.71 -1.52
N LEU A 441 18.19 -25.49 -1.72
CA LEU A 441 18.71 -24.31 -2.45
C LEU A 441 18.13 -24.21 -3.87
N LEU A 442 17.87 -25.35 -4.52
CA LEU A 442 17.30 -25.42 -5.86
C LEU A 442 15.77 -25.26 -5.90
N ARG A 443 15.04 -25.53 -4.82
CA ARG A 443 13.58 -25.38 -4.75
C ARG A 443 13.11 -24.04 -4.16
N GLN A 444 13.88 -23.43 -3.26
CA GLN A 444 13.44 -22.29 -2.46
C GLN A 444 12.91 -21.11 -3.30
N GLU A 445 11.93 -20.41 -2.74
CA GLU A 445 11.41 -19.13 -3.22
C GLU A 445 12.37 -17.98 -2.84
N VAL A 446 12.30 -16.88 -3.59
CA VAL A 446 13.17 -15.70 -3.44
C VAL A 446 12.44 -14.62 -2.65
N SER A 447 13.05 -14.16 -1.55
CA SER A 447 12.52 -13.09 -0.71
C SER A 447 12.82 -11.69 -1.26
N GLY A 448 13.85 -11.55 -2.09
CA GLY A 448 14.20 -10.30 -2.77
C GLY A 448 15.54 -10.35 -3.50
N PHE A 449 15.99 -9.23 -4.05
CA PHE A 449 17.25 -9.12 -4.78
C PHE A 449 18.17 -8.04 -4.21
N LEU A 450 19.48 -8.27 -4.28
CA LEU A 450 20.55 -7.35 -3.87
C LEU A 450 21.51 -7.12 -5.04
N ILE A 451 22.11 -5.94 -5.15
CA ILE A 451 23.21 -5.67 -6.11
C ILE A 451 24.50 -5.39 -5.35
N VAL A 452 25.60 -6.04 -5.71
CA VAL A 452 26.92 -5.79 -5.10
C VAL A 452 27.54 -4.53 -5.70
N THR A 453 27.62 -3.45 -4.92
CA THR A 453 28.09 -2.14 -5.39
C THR A 453 29.58 -1.92 -5.17
N ALA A 454 30.16 -2.47 -4.09
CA ALA A 454 31.59 -2.42 -3.80
C ALA A 454 32.07 -3.63 -2.97
N MET A 455 33.36 -3.93 -3.03
CA MET A 455 34.01 -4.98 -2.21
C MET A 455 35.34 -4.47 -1.65
N ASP A 456 35.49 -4.51 -0.33
CA ASP A 456 36.75 -4.28 0.40
C ASP A 456 37.30 -5.65 0.81
N ILE A 457 38.07 -6.26 -0.10
CA ILE A 457 38.66 -7.60 0.11
C ILE A 457 39.60 -7.61 1.33
N PRO A 458 40.52 -6.62 1.53
CA PRO A 458 41.39 -6.58 2.71
C PRO A 458 40.65 -6.55 4.05
N ARG A 459 39.52 -5.82 4.15
CA ARG A 459 38.69 -5.81 5.38
C ARG A 459 37.59 -6.87 5.39
N ARG A 460 37.50 -7.69 4.34
CA ARG A 460 36.44 -8.69 4.09
C ARG A 460 35.03 -8.10 4.22
N LYS A 461 34.78 -6.92 3.63
CA LYS A 461 33.48 -6.24 3.63
C LYS A 461 32.90 -6.08 2.23
N MET A 462 31.58 -6.12 2.13
CA MET A 462 30.84 -5.97 0.87
C MET A 462 29.76 -4.91 1.04
N THR A 463 29.69 -3.94 0.13
CA THR A 463 28.58 -3.00 0.07
C THR A 463 27.55 -3.51 -0.94
N VAL A 464 26.29 -3.57 -0.52
CA VAL A 464 25.16 -4.02 -1.32
C VAL A 464 24.07 -2.96 -1.37
N LEU A 465 23.40 -2.85 -2.52
CA LEU A 465 22.12 -2.18 -2.65
C LEU A 465 21.01 -3.16 -2.31
N ALA A 466 20.13 -2.79 -1.39
CA ALA A 466 18.98 -3.55 -0.90
C ALA A 466 17.67 -2.76 -1.10
N PRO A 467 16.52 -3.42 -1.30
CA PRO A 467 15.24 -2.74 -1.50
C PRO A 467 14.62 -2.19 -0.21
N SER A 468 15.11 -2.59 0.97
CA SER A 468 14.58 -2.15 2.28
C SER A 468 15.67 -2.13 3.36
N GLN A 469 15.36 -1.54 4.53
CA GLN A 469 16.27 -1.48 5.69
C GLN A 469 16.28 -2.77 6.55
N GLY A 470 15.63 -3.86 6.12
CA GLY A 470 15.55 -5.08 6.92
C GLY A 470 16.95 -5.60 7.27
N SER A 471 17.24 -5.82 8.56
CA SER A 471 18.53 -6.42 8.92
C SER A 471 18.60 -7.84 8.36
N LEU A 472 19.78 -8.21 7.89
CA LEU A 472 20.07 -9.58 7.45
C LEU A 472 20.39 -10.50 8.65
N ASP A 473 20.24 -9.99 9.88
CA ASP A 473 20.33 -10.72 11.15
C ASP A 473 19.13 -11.68 11.36
N LYS A 474 19.16 -12.80 10.65
CA LYS A 474 18.65 -14.15 10.99
C LYS A 474 17.17 -14.39 11.33
N ASP A 475 16.44 -13.45 11.94
CA ASP A 475 15.19 -13.75 12.64
C ASP A 475 13.95 -13.72 11.71
N PHE A 476 13.75 -14.82 10.98
CA PHE A 476 12.50 -15.19 10.30
C PHE A 476 12.10 -16.61 10.74
N ASP A 477 11.40 -16.72 11.88
CA ASP A 477 10.94 -18.01 12.44
C ASP A 477 9.95 -18.72 11.49
N PRO A 478 10.23 -19.96 11.02
CA PRO A 478 9.23 -20.81 10.38
C PRO A 478 8.28 -21.44 11.42
N LEU A 479 7.13 -21.93 10.95
CA LEU A 479 6.04 -22.40 11.80
C LEU A 479 6.04 -23.93 11.99
N VAL A 480 5.56 -24.33 13.18
CA VAL A 480 5.14 -25.69 13.62
C VAL A 480 6.26 -26.65 14.05
N LYS A 481 6.26 -27.00 15.35
CA LYS A 481 6.34 -28.40 15.78
C LYS A 481 5.69 -28.67 17.15
N GLU A 482 4.71 -29.59 17.10
CA GLU A 482 4.36 -30.67 18.06
C GLU A 482 4.31 -30.39 19.59
N GLU A 483 3.15 -30.70 20.19
CA GLU A 483 2.90 -30.93 21.63
C GLU A 483 3.51 -32.31 22.02
N GLU A 484 3.88 -32.68 23.25
CA GLU A 484 3.24 -32.67 24.59
C GLU A 484 4.31 -33.11 25.65
N PRO A 485 4.04 -33.29 26.98
CA PRO A 485 3.04 -32.69 27.87
C PRO A 485 3.66 -32.13 29.20
N ASP A 486 2.79 -31.81 30.16
CA ASP A 486 3.10 -31.25 31.50
C ASP A 486 4.01 -32.11 32.42
N SER A 487 4.67 -31.42 33.36
CA SER A 487 4.95 -31.95 34.72
C SER A 487 5.08 -30.82 35.75
N SER A 488 4.20 -30.84 36.75
CA SER A 488 4.29 -30.09 38.01
C SER A 488 5.46 -30.60 38.90
N GLU A 489 5.85 -30.03 40.05
CA GLU A 489 5.16 -29.14 41.01
C GLU A 489 6.19 -28.55 42.03
N LEU A 490 5.70 -27.76 43.01
CA LEU A 490 6.33 -27.43 44.32
C LEU A 490 7.57 -26.50 44.34
N LEU A 491 7.90 -25.79 45.44
CA LEU A 491 7.15 -24.90 46.35
C LEU A 491 8.12 -24.27 47.39
N LYS A 492 7.78 -23.10 47.97
CA LYS A 492 8.41 -22.46 49.18
C LYS A 492 9.82 -21.85 48.97
N THR A 493 10.30 -20.82 49.69
CA THR A 493 9.76 -20.02 50.84
C THR A 493 10.44 -18.62 50.95
N ASN A 494 9.77 -17.66 51.61
CA ASN A 494 10.17 -16.74 52.72
C ASN A 494 11.68 -16.45 53.00
N GLU A 495 12.17 -15.34 53.58
CA GLU A 495 11.63 -14.11 54.27
C GLU A 495 12.82 -13.11 54.55
N HIS A 496 12.80 -11.90 55.14
CA HIS A 496 11.81 -10.86 55.56
C HIS A 496 12.58 -9.49 55.75
N ILE A 497 12.21 -8.66 56.76
CA ILE A 497 12.95 -7.54 57.41
C ILE A 497 12.94 -6.18 56.62
N MET A 498 12.30 -5.04 57.00
CA MET A 498 11.90 -4.34 58.28
C MET A 498 13.00 -3.46 58.91
N LEU A 499 12.84 -2.27 59.52
CA LEU A 499 11.80 -1.23 59.78
C LEU A 499 12.55 0.12 60.12
N ALA A 500 12.03 1.31 60.46
CA ALA A 500 10.69 1.86 60.83
C ALA A 500 10.39 3.16 60.01
N GLY A 501 9.76 4.29 60.41
CA GLY A 501 9.26 4.89 61.69
C GLY A 501 10.17 6.03 62.21
N SER A 502 9.71 7.20 62.71
CA SER A 502 8.38 7.82 62.96
C SER A 502 8.49 9.39 62.88
N SER A 503 7.62 10.33 63.33
CA SER A 503 6.36 10.38 64.14
C SER A 503 5.66 11.76 64.00
N GLN A 504 4.44 11.91 64.56
CA GLN A 504 3.60 13.13 64.70
C GLN A 504 3.90 13.94 66.00
N PRO A 505 3.21 15.07 66.40
CA PRO A 505 1.94 15.67 65.94
C PRO A 505 1.87 17.23 65.81
N ASP A 506 0.65 17.75 65.68
CA ASP A 506 0.21 19.13 65.33
C ASP A 506 0.20 20.18 66.47
N ASN A 507 0.14 21.48 66.11
CA ASN A 507 -0.81 22.44 66.74
C ASN A 507 -1.06 23.75 65.94
N GLN A 508 -2.02 24.57 66.39
CA GLN A 508 -2.57 25.75 65.71
C GLN A 508 -2.13 27.11 66.31
N ALA A 509 -2.18 28.21 65.52
CA ALA A 509 -2.89 29.49 65.81
C ALA A 509 -2.24 30.80 65.28
N THR A 510 -3.04 31.59 64.53
CA THR A 510 -3.13 33.09 64.47
C THR A 510 -1.87 34.00 64.51
N GLY A 511 -1.70 34.90 63.51
CA GLY A 511 -0.76 36.04 63.62
C GLY A 511 -0.58 36.94 62.37
N VAL A 512 -1.41 37.98 62.23
CA VAL A 512 -1.48 39.01 61.16
C VAL A 512 -0.14 39.47 60.50
N THR A 513 -0.08 39.34 59.17
CA THR A 513 0.51 40.22 58.14
C THR A 513 1.83 40.98 58.40
N THR A 514 2.84 40.70 57.56
CA THR A 514 3.79 41.71 57.05
C THR A 514 4.18 41.36 55.61
N LEU A 515 4.35 42.35 54.72
CA LEU A 515 4.67 42.09 53.30
C LEU A 515 6.17 41.78 53.12
N SER A 516 6.51 40.69 52.41
CA SER A 516 7.84 40.49 51.76
C SER A 516 8.05 39.15 51.01
N GLN A 517 7.09 38.20 50.96
CA GLN A 517 7.28 36.90 50.30
C GLN A 517 6.11 36.49 49.39
N THR A 518 6.19 36.81 48.09
CA THR A 518 5.15 36.43 47.10
C THR A 518 5.68 36.07 45.70
N GLU A 519 6.97 35.73 45.55
CA GLU A 519 7.52 35.28 44.23
C GLU A 519 7.79 33.75 44.17
N ASP A 520 8.07 33.09 45.29
CA ASP A 520 8.47 31.67 45.37
C ASP A 520 7.36 30.63 45.04
N SER A 521 6.14 31.05 44.69
CA SER A 521 5.01 30.12 44.49
C SER A 521 4.75 29.69 43.04
N ARG A 522 5.32 30.37 42.04
CA ARG A 522 5.13 30.03 40.61
C ARG A 522 6.15 29.00 40.13
N SER A 523 5.67 27.99 39.41
CA SER A 523 6.52 26.98 38.77
C SER A 523 7.46 27.62 37.76
N MET A 524 8.76 27.32 37.85
CA MET A 524 9.81 27.84 36.95
C MET A 524 9.45 27.66 35.46
N TYR A 525 8.74 26.58 35.11
CA TYR A 525 8.27 26.32 33.75
C TYR A 525 7.27 27.35 33.22
N VAL A 526 6.40 27.90 34.08
CA VAL A 526 5.47 28.98 33.72
C VAL A 526 6.22 30.30 33.61
N THR A 527 7.08 30.61 34.58
CA THR A 527 7.87 31.85 34.58
C THR A 527 8.75 31.94 33.33
N LYS A 528 9.50 30.89 33.01
CA LYS A 528 10.37 30.87 31.82
C LYS A 528 9.60 30.82 30.49
N LEU A 529 8.42 30.19 30.45
CA LEU A 529 7.55 30.26 29.27
C LEU A 529 7.04 31.69 29.03
N LEU A 530 6.60 32.39 30.08
CA LEU A 530 6.09 33.76 29.96
C LEU A 530 7.22 34.75 29.64
N GLU A 531 8.38 34.67 30.30
CA GLU A 531 9.57 35.48 29.97
C GLU A 531 9.96 35.34 28.49
N MET A 532 9.95 34.10 27.96
CA MET A 532 10.24 33.82 26.55
C MET A 532 9.21 34.49 25.63
N ILE A 533 7.92 34.30 25.89
CA ILE A 533 6.84 34.88 25.06
C ILE A 533 6.85 36.41 25.14
N ASP A 534 7.14 36.99 26.31
CA ASP A 534 7.24 38.45 26.49
C ASP A 534 8.41 39.02 25.69
N THR A 535 9.60 38.43 25.80
CA THR A 535 10.80 38.82 25.03
C THR A 535 10.54 38.71 23.51
N VAL A 536 9.99 37.58 23.07
CA VAL A 536 9.72 37.31 21.65
C VAL A 536 8.67 38.27 21.08
N LEU A 537 7.62 38.60 21.83
CA LEU A 537 6.62 39.57 21.37
C LEU A 537 7.12 41.03 21.41
N GLU A 538 8.02 41.38 22.35
CA GLU A 538 8.62 42.72 22.46
C GLU A 538 9.63 43.01 21.33
N TYR A 539 10.57 42.10 21.07
CA TYR A 539 11.68 42.33 20.12
C TYR A 539 11.48 41.71 18.73
N GLU A 540 10.75 40.59 18.63
CA GLU A 540 10.74 39.73 17.44
C GLU A 540 9.34 39.44 16.88
N SER A 541 8.29 40.14 17.34
CA SER A 541 6.89 39.91 16.92
C SER A 541 6.63 39.99 15.40
N HIS A 542 7.51 40.62 14.65
CA HIS A 542 7.46 40.67 13.17
C HIS A 542 7.83 39.34 12.48
N LEU A 543 8.39 38.36 13.20
CA LEU A 543 8.70 37.02 12.69
C LEU A 543 7.49 36.06 12.72
N PHE A 544 6.38 36.47 13.35
CA PHE A 544 5.23 35.61 13.65
C PHE A 544 4.02 35.96 12.79
N SER A 545 3.25 34.95 12.38
CA SER A 545 1.95 35.18 11.76
C SER A 545 0.95 35.76 12.76
N SER A 546 -0.08 36.47 12.28
CA SER A 546 -1.15 37.00 13.13
C SER A 546 -1.87 35.90 13.94
N SER A 547 -1.92 34.69 13.41
CA SER A 547 -2.36 33.46 14.09
C SER A 547 -1.46 33.08 15.27
N GLU A 548 -0.14 32.99 15.06
CA GLU A 548 0.80 32.64 16.13
C GLU A 548 0.85 33.73 17.21
N ILE A 549 0.84 35.01 16.84
CA ILE A 549 0.73 36.14 17.78
C ILE A 549 -0.56 36.03 18.62
N THR A 550 -1.67 35.58 18.03
CA THR A 550 -2.94 35.37 18.73
C THR A 550 -2.86 34.20 19.72
N ILE A 551 -2.21 33.09 19.34
CA ILE A 551 -1.95 31.95 20.23
C ILE A 551 -1.07 32.37 21.42
N LEU A 552 0.04 33.05 21.16
CA LEU A 552 0.99 33.52 22.18
C LEU A 552 0.33 34.49 23.19
N ASN A 553 -0.46 35.45 22.70
CA ASN A 553 -1.25 36.31 23.57
C ASN A 553 -2.38 35.57 24.30
N GLY A 554 -2.92 34.50 23.71
CA GLY A 554 -3.85 33.58 24.38
C GLY A 554 -3.20 32.89 25.58
N ILE A 555 -1.97 32.39 25.46
CA ILE A 555 -1.23 31.75 26.56
C ILE A 555 -0.95 32.77 27.69
N LYS A 556 -0.58 34.01 27.35
CA LYS A 556 -0.40 35.08 28.35
C LYS A 556 -1.69 35.42 29.12
N ARG A 557 -2.86 35.24 28.49
CA ARG A 557 -4.20 35.49 29.08
C ARG A 557 -4.80 34.27 29.80
N ALA A 558 -4.25 33.08 29.58
CA ALA A 558 -4.68 31.85 30.23
C ALA A 558 -4.43 31.86 31.75
N ASN A 559 -5.21 31.10 32.52
CA ASN A 559 -5.03 31.03 33.98
C ASN A 559 -3.76 30.22 34.36
N TYR A 560 -3.29 30.33 35.61
CA TYR A 560 -2.03 29.69 36.03
C TYR A 560 -2.00 28.16 35.81
N PHE A 561 -3.12 27.46 36.04
CA PHE A 561 -3.21 26.02 35.81
C PHE A 561 -3.18 25.68 34.31
N GLN A 562 -3.85 26.47 33.48
CA GLN A 562 -3.81 26.37 32.02
C GLN A 562 -2.38 26.60 31.49
N GLN A 563 -1.72 27.68 31.93
CA GLN A 563 -0.32 27.99 31.60
C GLN A 563 0.63 26.88 32.04
N TYR A 564 0.47 26.34 33.24
CA TYR A 564 1.28 25.23 33.73
C TYR A 564 1.09 23.97 32.87
N LEU A 565 -0.15 23.57 32.56
CA LEU A 565 -0.42 22.41 31.70
C LEU A 565 0.16 22.59 30.30
N ILE A 566 -0.04 23.75 29.65
CA ILE A 566 0.56 24.05 28.34
C ILE A 566 2.09 23.94 28.42
N SER A 567 2.73 24.61 29.40
CA SER A 567 4.19 24.60 29.58
C SER A 567 4.77 23.19 29.76
N ARG A 568 4.02 22.26 30.36
CA ARG A 568 4.46 20.87 30.60
C ARG A 568 4.02 19.90 29.51
N MET A 569 2.98 20.20 28.74
CA MET A 569 2.53 19.39 27.61
C MET A 569 3.36 19.64 26.35
N VAL A 570 3.78 20.88 26.07
CA VAL A 570 4.69 21.19 24.94
C VAL A 570 6.07 20.51 25.08
N GLN A 571 6.51 20.22 26.32
CA GLN A 571 7.72 19.45 26.60
C GLN A 571 7.59 17.93 26.36
N ARG A 572 6.42 17.42 25.96
CA ARG A 572 6.23 16.00 25.57
C ARG A 572 6.50 15.83 24.07
N LYS A 573 6.52 14.59 23.58
CA LYS A 573 6.69 14.31 22.14
C LYS A 573 5.51 14.92 21.36
N ARG A 574 5.83 15.76 20.35
CA ARG A 574 4.87 16.40 19.43
C ARG A 574 3.89 15.38 18.83
N GLY A 575 2.66 15.80 18.54
CA GLY A 575 1.62 14.96 17.94
C GLY A 575 1.10 13.79 18.81
N LYS A 576 1.65 13.53 20.00
CA LYS A 576 1.26 12.37 20.82
C LYS A 576 0.05 12.66 21.72
N TRP A 577 -0.94 11.77 21.67
CA TRP A 577 -2.05 11.71 22.62
C TRP A 577 -1.60 11.34 24.05
N LEU A 578 -2.17 12.02 25.05
CA LEU A 578 -1.85 11.87 26.47
C LEU A 578 -3.12 11.53 27.27
N ARG A 579 -3.09 10.43 28.04
CA ARG A 579 -4.20 9.99 28.89
C ARG A 579 -4.32 10.87 30.14
N PHE A 580 -5.56 11.07 30.62
CA PHE A 580 -5.80 11.80 31.85
C PHE A 580 -5.14 11.17 33.08
N ASP A 581 -5.05 9.84 33.17
CA ASP A 581 -4.36 9.16 34.28
C ASP A 581 -2.88 9.53 34.35
N GLN A 582 -2.16 9.47 33.23
CA GLN A 582 -0.75 9.87 33.10
C GLN A 582 -0.53 11.36 33.33
N LEU A 583 -1.45 12.22 32.86
CA LEU A 583 -1.39 13.66 33.09
C LEU A 583 -1.57 13.97 34.59
N HIS A 584 -2.59 13.39 35.22
CA HIS A 584 -2.88 13.55 36.64
C HIS A 584 -1.72 13.06 37.52
N GLU A 585 -1.20 11.85 37.29
CA GLU A 585 -0.03 11.32 37.99
C GLU A 585 1.20 12.23 37.84
N SER A 586 1.44 12.75 36.63
CA SER A 586 2.60 13.63 36.35
C SER A 586 2.49 15.03 36.98
N TYR A 587 1.28 15.60 37.09
CA TYR A 587 1.09 17.05 37.28
C TYR A 587 0.24 17.44 38.50
N ALA A 588 -0.53 16.53 39.11
CA ALA A 588 -1.25 16.77 40.35
C ALA A 588 -0.40 17.37 41.51
N PRO A 589 0.91 17.04 41.67
CA PRO A 589 1.74 17.68 42.70
C PRO A 589 1.80 19.22 42.65
N GLU A 590 1.64 19.84 41.48
CA GLU A 590 1.59 21.31 41.37
C GLU A 590 0.22 21.84 41.79
N PHE A 591 -0.86 21.19 41.35
CA PHE A 591 -2.23 21.54 41.73
C PHE A 591 -2.46 21.41 43.25
N ARG A 592 -1.85 20.40 43.90
CA ARG A 592 -1.86 20.21 45.36
C ARG A 592 -1.29 21.40 46.16
N LYS A 593 -0.49 22.29 45.55
CA LYS A 593 -0.01 23.53 46.21
C LYS A 593 -1.11 24.59 46.38
N HIS A 594 -2.18 24.48 45.59
CA HIS A 594 -3.20 25.52 45.45
C HIS A 594 -4.64 25.01 45.68
N ALA A 595 -4.84 23.69 45.78
CA ALA A 595 -6.13 23.05 46.01
C ALA A 595 -5.99 21.78 46.87
N ALA A 596 -7.06 21.43 47.59
CA ALA A 596 -7.10 20.21 48.39
C ALA A 596 -7.02 18.95 47.52
N GLU A 597 -6.35 17.89 47.99
CA GLU A 597 -6.06 16.69 47.20
C GLU A 597 -7.32 15.97 46.66
N ALA A 598 -8.48 16.11 47.33
CA ALA A 598 -9.75 15.59 46.84
C ALA A 598 -10.29 16.33 45.61
N ASP A 599 -9.98 17.63 45.47
CA ASP A 599 -10.51 18.52 44.43
C ASP A 599 -9.55 18.68 43.24
N VAL A 600 -8.24 18.51 43.47
CA VAL A 600 -7.19 18.51 42.43
C VAL A 600 -7.57 17.75 41.14
N PRO A 601 -8.12 16.51 41.19
CA PRO A 601 -8.47 15.78 39.98
C PRO A 601 -9.59 16.46 39.18
N LYS A 602 -10.57 17.05 39.89
CA LYS A 602 -11.69 17.76 39.28
C LYS A 602 -11.21 19.07 38.65
N ILE A 603 -10.47 19.89 39.41
CA ILE A 603 -9.92 21.17 38.93
C ILE A 603 -9.05 20.94 37.69
N MET A 604 -8.22 19.89 37.69
CA MET A 604 -7.39 19.54 36.53
C MET A 604 -8.21 19.04 35.33
N ALA A 605 -9.31 18.30 35.55
CA ALA A 605 -10.23 17.91 34.49
C ALA A 605 -10.96 19.13 33.90
N ASP A 606 -11.51 20.01 34.74
CA ASP A 606 -12.17 21.26 34.35
C ASP A 606 -11.20 22.14 33.51
N THR A 607 -9.94 22.27 33.96
CA THR A 607 -8.88 23.01 33.23
C THR A 607 -8.61 22.44 31.83
N LEU A 608 -8.57 21.10 31.68
CA LEU A 608 -8.36 20.45 30.37
C LEU A 608 -9.59 20.59 29.45
N MET A 609 -10.79 20.68 30.02
CA MET A 609 -12.04 20.91 29.28
C MET A 609 -12.19 22.36 28.79
N GLU A 610 -11.71 23.34 29.56
CA GLU A 610 -11.59 24.74 29.12
C GLU A 610 -10.61 24.87 27.93
N LEU A 611 -9.43 24.26 28.04
CA LEU A 611 -8.40 24.29 27.00
C LEU A 611 -8.79 23.59 25.69
N SER A 612 -9.75 22.66 25.74
CA SER A 612 -10.31 21.94 24.58
C SER A 612 -11.67 22.48 24.11
N ALA A 613 -12.09 23.66 24.60
CA ALA A 613 -13.29 24.41 24.20
C ALA A 613 -14.65 23.66 24.29
N HIS A 614 -14.68 22.44 24.82
CA HIS A 614 -15.85 21.57 24.86
C HIS A 614 -17.03 22.19 25.66
N SER A 615 -16.73 23.09 26.60
CA SER A 615 -17.72 23.77 27.45
C SER A 615 -18.61 24.79 26.72
N ARG A 616 -18.41 25.06 25.42
CA ARG A 616 -19.21 26.04 24.66
C ARG A 616 -20.24 25.46 23.68
N LEU A 617 -20.38 24.14 23.59
CA LEU A 617 -21.31 23.50 22.63
C LEU A 617 -22.71 23.17 23.19
N GLU A 618 -22.91 23.14 24.52
CA GLU A 618 -24.25 22.85 25.09
C GLU A 618 -25.15 24.10 25.27
N GLU A 619 -24.61 25.33 25.20
CA GLU A 619 -25.38 26.58 25.31
C GLU A 619 -25.87 27.14 23.96
N ARG A 620 -26.60 26.32 23.19
CA ARG A 620 -27.50 26.81 22.13
C ARG A 620 -28.84 26.06 22.16
N HIS A 621 -29.75 26.50 23.03
CA HIS A 621 -31.12 26.02 23.02
C HIS A 621 -31.80 26.29 21.66
N PRO A 622 -32.36 25.26 20.99
CA PRO A 622 -33.18 25.48 19.81
C PRO A 622 -34.55 26.03 20.23
N ILE A 623 -34.88 27.24 19.77
CA ILE A 623 -36.23 27.80 19.94
C ILE A 623 -37.19 26.98 19.09
N SER A 624 -38.19 26.37 19.74
CA SER A 624 -39.25 25.64 19.06
C SER A 624 -40.12 26.59 18.25
N SER A 625 -40.32 26.28 16.97
CA SER A 625 -41.53 26.65 16.26
C SER A 625 -42.00 25.44 15.46
N THR A 626 -43.26 25.08 15.63
CA THR A 626 -43.85 23.87 15.05
C THR A 626 -44.73 24.21 13.86
N LYS A 627 -44.63 23.41 12.79
CA LYS A 627 -45.79 23.00 11.98
C LYS A 627 -45.46 21.77 11.15
N HIS A 628 -46.50 20.98 10.93
CA HIS A 628 -46.47 19.61 10.43
C HIS A 628 -46.06 19.51 8.97
N ASP A 629 -45.42 18.38 8.62
CA ASP A 629 -45.52 17.82 7.28
C ASP A 629 -46.99 17.49 6.97
N VAL A 630 -47.43 17.85 5.77
CA VAL A 630 -48.57 17.22 5.09
C VAL A 630 -48.03 16.70 3.76
N ILE A 631 -48.17 15.40 3.53
CA ILE A 631 -47.86 14.81 2.23
C ILE A 631 -49.04 15.14 1.31
N ASP A 632 -48.76 15.78 0.18
CA ASP A 632 -49.66 15.80 -0.96
C ASP A 632 -48.94 15.21 -2.19
N LEU A 633 -49.71 14.53 -3.03
CA LEU A 633 -49.27 13.79 -4.20
C LEU A 633 -50.36 13.94 -5.28
N THR A 634 -50.28 14.96 -6.13
CA THR A 634 -50.82 14.89 -7.52
C THR A 634 -50.46 16.12 -8.37
N LEU A 635 -50.13 15.84 -9.64
CA LEU A 635 -50.40 16.60 -10.88
C LEU A 635 -49.72 17.96 -11.17
N ASP A 636 -48.86 17.90 -12.19
CA ASP A 636 -48.92 18.64 -13.47
C ASP A 636 -48.97 20.19 -13.49
N SER A 637 -47.90 20.81 -14.03
CA SER A 637 -48.00 21.80 -15.13
C SER A 637 -46.63 21.93 -15.84
N ASP A 638 -46.62 21.97 -17.17
CA ASP A 638 -45.49 22.44 -17.99
C ASP A 638 -45.57 23.96 -18.20
N ASP A 639 -44.43 24.64 -18.45
CA ASP A 639 -44.22 25.57 -19.59
C ASP A 639 -42.82 26.26 -19.55
N GLU A 640 -42.48 26.97 -20.63
CA GLU A 640 -41.12 27.31 -21.12
C GLU A 640 -40.59 28.75 -20.81
N ASP A 641 -39.39 29.03 -21.34
CA ASP A 641 -38.87 30.34 -21.81
C ASP A 641 -38.19 31.39 -20.88
N ALA A 642 -36.84 31.37 -20.93
CA ALA A 642 -35.96 32.40 -21.54
C ALA A 642 -35.75 33.86 -20.98
N CYS A 643 -34.45 34.19 -20.85
CA CYS A 643 -33.77 35.43 -21.28
C CYS A 643 -33.77 36.79 -20.50
N THR A 644 -32.67 36.99 -19.73
CA THR A 644 -31.74 38.15 -19.78
C THR A 644 -32.08 39.54 -19.16
N PRO A 645 -31.08 40.43 -18.85
CA PRO A 645 -31.21 41.49 -17.83
C PRO A 645 -30.88 42.95 -18.27
N LYS A 646 -31.17 43.93 -17.39
CA LYS A 646 -30.50 45.27 -17.21
C LYS A 646 -31.00 45.98 -15.93
N HIS A 647 -30.10 46.55 -15.10
CA HIS A 647 -29.81 48.00 -14.89
C HIS A 647 -30.98 48.84 -14.26
N ASP A 648 -30.78 49.86 -13.40
CA ASP A 648 -29.74 50.91 -13.43
C ASP A 648 -29.56 51.74 -12.11
N VAL A 649 -28.42 52.49 -11.98
CA VAL A 649 -28.25 53.84 -11.31
C VAL A 649 -28.42 53.95 -9.75
N SER A 650 -27.66 54.72 -8.93
CA SER A 650 -26.99 56.06 -9.06
C SER A 650 -25.81 56.35 -8.07
N SER A 651 -24.87 57.26 -8.45
CA SER A 651 -24.08 58.29 -7.68
C SER A 651 -23.56 58.09 -6.22
N GLY A 652 -22.42 58.65 -5.76
CA GLY A 652 -21.35 59.44 -6.43
C GLY A 652 -20.46 60.31 -5.48
N SER A 653 -19.31 60.80 -6.00
CA SER A 653 -18.58 62.04 -5.63
C SER A 653 -17.77 62.23 -4.30
N THR A 654 -16.53 61.72 -4.29
CA THR A 654 -15.24 62.36 -3.84
C THR A 654 -15.08 63.33 -2.64
N ARG A 655 -14.11 62.95 -1.77
CA ARG A 655 -12.94 63.72 -1.22
C ARG A 655 -13.06 64.66 0.01
N LYS A 656 -12.32 64.24 1.07
CA LYS A 656 -11.38 64.95 1.96
C LYS A 656 -11.72 66.35 2.54
N ASP A 657 -11.61 66.43 3.87
CA ASP A 657 -10.69 67.35 4.57
C ASP A 657 -10.08 66.64 5.79
N ASP A 658 -8.92 67.10 6.29
CA ASP A 658 -8.19 66.48 7.41
C ASP A 658 -8.21 67.39 8.67
N ALA A 659 -8.62 66.84 9.82
CA ALA A 659 -8.50 67.48 11.14
C ALA A 659 -8.29 66.40 12.25
N VAL A 660 -7.59 66.76 13.34
CA VAL A 660 -6.99 65.79 14.29
C VAL A 660 -7.44 66.08 15.74
N VAL A 661 -7.27 65.10 16.66
CA VAL A 661 -7.48 65.13 18.13
C VAL A 661 -8.94 64.77 18.54
N ALA A 662 -9.24 63.80 19.44
CA ALA A 662 -8.40 62.97 20.34
C ALA A 662 -8.88 61.50 20.50
N THR A 663 -7.92 60.62 20.85
CA THR A 663 -7.96 59.41 21.71
C THR A 663 -9.24 58.56 21.93
N ALA A 664 -9.06 57.25 21.72
CA ALA A 664 -9.57 56.06 22.45
C ALA A 664 -10.56 56.25 23.64
N ASP A 665 -11.51 55.35 23.88
CA ASP A 665 -11.32 53.88 23.94
C ASP A 665 -12.60 53.06 23.61
N SER A 666 -12.42 51.87 23.01
CA SER A 666 -13.47 50.85 22.82
C SER A 666 -12.86 49.49 22.47
N GLY A 667 -12.98 48.50 23.36
CA GLY A 667 -12.25 47.23 23.27
C GLY A 667 -12.77 46.24 22.21
N PHE A 668 -11.84 45.61 21.49
CA PHE A 668 -12.10 44.43 20.65
C PHE A 668 -12.32 43.18 21.51
N VAL A 669 -13.45 42.51 21.32
CA VAL A 669 -13.68 41.16 21.89
C VAL A 669 -12.90 40.14 21.04
N SER A 670 -11.73 39.75 21.53
CA SER A 670 -10.90 38.69 20.93
C SER A 670 -11.63 37.35 20.91
N GLU A 671 -11.52 36.61 19.81
CA GLU A 671 -12.00 35.23 19.75
C GLU A 671 -11.22 34.33 20.72
N PRO A 672 -11.85 33.26 21.27
CA PRO A 672 -11.20 32.34 22.20
C PRO A 672 -10.26 31.38 21.47
N VAL A 673 -8.98 31.40 21.83
CA VAL A 673 -8.01 30.41 21.34
C VAL A 673 -8.29 29.04 21.94
N VAL A 674 -8.37 28.01 21.09
CA VAL A 674 -8.41 26.60 21.50
C VAL A 674 -6.97 26.09 21.55
N PHE A 675 -6.62 25.29 22.57
CA PHE A 675 -5.25 24.81 22.75
C PHE A 675 -5.12 23.28 22.64
N LEU A 676 -6.15 22.54 23.05
CA LEU A 676 -6.16 21.08 23.08
C LEU A 676 -7.24 20.50 22.17
N GLU A 677 -6.93 19.37 21.56
CA GLU A 677 -7.96 18.43 21.09
C GLU A 677 -8.38 17.50 22.23
N ASP A 678 -9.67 17.15 22.26
CA ASP A 678 -10.21 16.15 23.18
C ASP A 678 -10.22 14.74 22.55
N THR A 679 -10.71 13.75 23.30
CA THR A 679 -10.80 12.36 22.85
C THR A 679 -11.63 12.21 21.56
N GLY A 680 -12.62 13.08 21.32
CA GLY A 680 -13.45 13.13 20.12
C GLY A 680 -12.66 13.16 18.81
N ALA A 681 -11.61 13.99 18.71
CA ALA A 681 -10.84 14.14 17.47
C ALA A 681 -9.95 12.93 17.13
N ALA A 682 -9.54 12.12 18.12
CA ALA A 682 -8.58 11.03 17.93
C ALA A 682 -9.11 9.89 17.02
N THR A 683 -8.27 9.40 16.10
CA THR A 683 -8.59 8.21 15.29
C THR A 683 -8.56 6.92 16.12
N PRO A 684 -9.23 5.83 15.69
CA PRO A 684 -9.19 4.54 16.40
C PRO A 684 -7.77 3.99 16.59
N ALA A 685 -6.85 4.23 15.64
CA ALA A 685 -5.44 3.84 15.75
C ALA A 685 -4.72 4.60 16.87
N GLN A 686 -4.85 5.94 16.89
CA GLN A 686 -4.26 6.81 17.91
C GLN A 686 -4.81 6.50 19.32
N LEU A 687 -6.09 6.13 19.44
CA LEU A 687 -6.68 5.68 20.71
C LEU A 687 -6.07 4.35 21.20
N LEU A 688 -5.79 3.42 20.29
CA LEU A 688 -5.10 2.16 20.62
C LEU A 688 -3.62 2.39 20.98
N GLU A 689 -2.96 3.38 20.38
CA GLU A 689 -1.60 3.81 20.75
C GLU A 689 -1.47 4.38 22.17
N CYS A 690 -2.57 4.74 22.83
CA CYS A 690 -2.58 5.16 24.24
C CYS A 690 -2.55 3.98 25.24
N LEU A 691 -2.86 2.76 24.81
CA LEU A 691 -2.95 1.58 25.68
C LEU A 691 -1.57 0.97 25.96
N ASN A 692 -1.35 0.37 27.12
CA ASN A 692 -0.17 -0.47 27.37
C ASN A 692 -0.33 -1.87 26.72
N LEU A 693 0.73 -2.68 26.71
CA LEU A 693 0.72 -3.98 26.01
C LEU A 693 -0.29 -4.98 26.59
N GLU A 694 -0.54 -4.95 27.90
CA GLU A 694 -1.53 -5.84 28.54
C GLU A 694 -2.97 -5.34 28.35
N GLU A 695 -3.20 -4.02 28.38
CA GLU A 695 -4.48 -3.41 28.00
C GLU A 695 -4.85 -3.77 26.54
N LEU A 696 -3.87 -3.73 25.62
CA LEU A 696 -4.04 -4.20 24.23
C LEU A 696 -4.40 -5.69 24.17
N LYS A 697 -3.68 -6.56 24.90
CA LYS A 697 -4.00 -8.01 24.99
C LYS A 697 -5.40 -8.26 25.54
N ILE A 698 -5.88 -7.44 26.48
CA ILE A 698 -7.25 -7.51 27.02
C ILE A 698 -8.28 -7.16 25.93
N LEU A 699 -8.05 -6.11 25.13
CA LEU A 699 -8.93 -5.81 23.98
C LEU A 699 -8.90 -6.90 22.91
N GLY A 700 -7.71 -7.42 22.57
CA GLY A 700 -7.56 -8.53 21.62
C GLY A 700 -8.38 -9.75 22.04
N LYS A 701 -8.28 -10.16 23.31
CA LYS A 701 -9.11 -11.23 23.90
C LYS A 701 -10.61 -10.91 23.83
N ARG A 702 -11.02 -9.68 24.14
CA ARG A 702 -12.44 -9.24 24.08
C ARG A 702 -13.01 -9.24 22.65
N LEU A 703 -12.16 -9.03 21.65
CA LEU A 703 -12.49 -9.13 20.21
C LEU A 703 -12.28 -10.54 19.62
N LYS A 704 -11.92 -11.53 20.44
CA LYS A 704 -11.59 -12.93 20.02
C LYS A 704 -10.42 -13.03 19.04
N ILE A 705 -9.48 -12.09 19.08
CA ILE A 705 -8.26 -12.10 18.26
C ILE A 705 -7.25 -13.09 18.88
N PRO A 706 -6.67 -14.04 18.11
CA PRO A 706 -5.69 -14.99 18.63
C PRO A 706 -4.37 -14.29 18.98
N SER A 707 -4.17 -14.04 20.27
CA SER A 707 -2.97 -13.39 20.82
C SER A 707 -1.81 -14.39 20.95
N LYS A 708 -0.83 -14.35 20.05
CA LYS A 708 0.46 -15.07 20.23
C LYS A 708 1.16 -14.64 21.52
N THR A 709 1.89 -15.54 22.16
CA THR A 709 2.50 -15.36 23.50
C THR A 709 3.51 -14.20 23.57
N ARG A 710 4.17 -13.88 22.45
CA ARG A 710 5.18 -12.81 22.31
C ARG A 710 4.78 -11.75 21.26
N SER A 711 3.49 -11.45 21.15
CA SER A 711 2.97 -10.46 20.21
C SER A 711 3.52 -9.04 20.46
N VAL A 712 3.98 -8.37 19.40
CA VAL A 712 4.48 -7.00 19.41
C VAL A 712 3.31 -6.00 19.48
N ARG A 713 3.56 -4.83 20.08
CA ARG A 713 2.58 -3.74 20.26
C ARG A 713 1.81 -3.41 18.98
N GLU A 714 2.55 -3.18 17.90
CA GLU A 714 2.00 -2.72 16.61
C GLU A 714 1.25 -3.84 15.88
N GLU A 715 1.68 -5.10 16.00
CA GLU A 715 0.91 -6.24 15.48
C GLU A 715 -0.48 -6.28 16.13
N LEU A 716 -0.58 -6.06 17.44
CA LEU A 716 -1.86 -6.15 18.14
C LEU A 716 -2.79 -4.98 17.84
N ILE A 717 -2.25 -3.75 17.72
CA ILE A 717 -3.00 -2.58 17.25
C ILE A 717 -3.54 -2.85 15.84
N ASN A 718 -2.67 -3.29 14.92
CA ASN A 718 -3.06 -3.61 13.55
C ASN A 718 -4.05 -4.77 13.47
N ALA A 719 -3.97 -5.78 14.33
CA ALA A 719 -4.94 -6.87 14.38
C ALA A 719 -6.33 -6.40 14.86
N ILE A 720 -6.37 -5.51 15.86
CA ILE A 720 -7.61 -4.90 16.37
C ILE A 720 -8.28 -4.05 15.29
N LEU A 721 -7.52 -3.21 14.60
CA LEU A 721 -8.01 -2.40 13.46
C LEU A 721 -8.47 -3.29 12.30
N ARG A 722 -7.68 -4.31 11.91
CA ARG A 722 -8.07 -5.27 10.87
C ARG A 722 -9.39 -5.97 11.20
N SER A 723 -9.54 -6.51 12.41
CA SER A 723 -10.76 -7.22 12.85
C SER A 723 -12.04 -6.38 12.84
N THR A 724 -11.92 -5.05 12.79
CA THR A 724 -13.06 -4.11 12.75
C THR A 724 -13.27 -3.49 11.36
N SER A 725 -12.26 -3.52 10.50
CA SER A 725 -12.41 -3.25 9.06
C SER A 725 -13.10 -4.39 8.30
N THR A 726 -12.92 -5.65 8.71
CA THR A 726 -13.35 -6.84 7.95
C THR A 726 -14.75 -7.38 8.30
N GLN A 727 -15.53 -6.72 9.16
CA GLN A 727 -16.81 -7.25 9.64
C GLN A 727 -17.99 -6.28 9.44
N THR A 728 -18.62 -6.37 8.27
CA THR A 728 -19.92 -5.76 7.99
C THR A 728 -21.04 -6.48 8.74
N THR A 729 -21.33 -6.06 9.98
CA THR A 729 -22.51 -6.53 10.71
C THR A 729 -23.79 -5.96 10.10
N LEU A 730 -24.65 -6.83 9.59
CA LEU A 730 -26.03 -6.49 9.23
C LEU A 730 -26.78 -5.89 10.44
N PRO A 731 -27.76 -4.99 10.22
CA PRO A 731 -28.50 -4.33 11.29
C PRO A 731 -29.52 -5.28 11.96
N PHE A 732 -29.03 -6.14 12.85
CA PHE A 732 -29.89 -6.95 13.72
C PHE A 732 -30.39 -6.13 14.92
N ALA A 733 -31.66 -6.32 15.28
CA ALA A 733 -32.32 -5.54 16.32
C ALA A 733 -31.65 -5.69 17.70
N VAL A 734 -31.56 -4.59 18.45
CA VAL A 734 -30.97 -4.55 19.79
C VAL A 734 -31.89 -5.22 20.80
N VAL A 735 -31.75 -6.54 20.96
CA VAL A 735 -32.35 -7.28 22.08
C VAL A 735 -31.49 -7.05 23.32
N SER A 736 -31.94 -6.16 24.20
CA SER A 736 -31.32 -5.95 25.51
C SER A 736 -31.36 -7.24 26.34
N LYS A 737 -30.20 -7.84 26.61
CA LYS A 737 -30.06 -8.89 27.64
C LYS A 737 -29.27 -8.37 28.83
N THR A 738 -29.77 -8.70 30.00
CA THR A 738 -29.29 -8.24 31.31
C THR A 738 -27.95 -8.87 31.70
N SER A 739 -27.30 -8.25 32.68
CA SER A 739 -25.97 -8.62 33.18
C SER A 739 -25.89 -10.03 33.76
N ASN A 740 -24.78 -10.73 33.48
CA ASN A 740 -23.93 -11.30 34.53
C ASN A 740 -22.61 -11.90 33.98
N SER A 741 -21.49 -11.24 34.29
CA SER A 741 -20.17 -11.89 34.42
C SER A 741 -19.24 -11.00 35.26
N SER A 742 -18.49 -11.58 36.18
CA SER A 742 -17.74 -10.86 37.21
C SER A 742 -16.26 -10.69 36.85
N LEU A 743 -15.85 -9.47 36.48
CA LEU A 743 -14.46 -9.01 36.61
C LEU A 743 -14.34 -8.10 37.83
N LYS A 744 -13.22 -8.20 38.55
CA LYS A 744 -12.94 -7.41 39.76
C LYS A 744 -12.81 -5.92 39.41
N LYS A 745 -13.61 -5.07 40.04
CA LYS A 745 -13.56 -3.61 39.85
C LYS A 745 -12.31 -2.99 40.49
N GLY A 746 -11.30 -2.68 39.68
CA GLY A 746 -10.47 -1.50 39.92
C GLY A 746 -11.25 -0.25 39.50
N GLY A 747 -11.40 0.73 40.38
CA GLY A 747 -12.35 1.84 40.20
C GLY A 747 -11.75 3.05 39.49
N ASN A 748 -11.81 3.11 38.15
CA ASN A 748 -11.40 4.30 37.38
C ASN A 748 -12.42 5.44 37.54
N SER A 749 -12.37 6.12 38.68
CA SER A 749 -13.36 7.12 39.13
C SER A 749 -13.46 8.36 38.23
N TRP A 750 -12.33 8.78 37.65
CA TRP A 750 -12.17 10.01 36.85
C TRP A 750 -13.10 10.12 35.64
N ARG A 751 -13.69 9.00 35.20
CA ARG A 751 -14.73 8.94 34.16
C ARG A 751 -15.89 9.93 34.38
N LYS A 752 -16.23 10.19 35.64
CA LYS A 752 -17.34 11.09 36.01
C LYS A 752 -16.99 12.58 35.93
N LEU A 753 -15.71 12.92 35.78
CA LEU A 753 -15.25 14.32 35.69
C LEU A 753 -15.42 14.89 34.27
N PHE A 754 -15.58 14.02 33.27
CA PHE A 754 -15.66 14.41 31.87
C PHE A 754 -17.07 14.19 31.32
N PRO A 755 -17.78 15.25 30.86
CA PRO A 755 -19.16 15.16 30.35
C PRO A 755 -19.26 14.57 28.93
N PHE A 756 -18.22 13.89 28.42
CA PHE A 756 -18.20 13.29 27.07
C PHE A 756 -19.31 12.25 26.90
N LYS A 757 -20.45 12.66 26.31
CA LYS A 757 -21.53 11.76 25.91
C LYS A 757 -21.09 11.01 24.64
N PRO A 758 -20.98 9.66 24.64
CA PRO A 758 -20.79 8.92 23.39
C PRO A 758 -21.98 9.23 22.47
N PRO A 759 -21.78 9.56 21.18
CA PRO A 759 -22.75 10.35 20.40
C PRO A 759 -24.15 9.69 20.32
N GLN A 760 -25.10 10.27 21.06
CA GLN A 760 -26.48 9.80 21.24
C GLN A 760 -27.45 10.87 20.70
N ILE A 761 -27.30 11.20 19.40
CA ILE A 761 -28.08 12.24 18.73
C ILE A 761 -28.54 11.73 17.36
N SER A 762 -29.76 12.12 16.98
CA SER A 762 -30.41 11.77 15.72
C SER A 762 -29.95 12.66 14.54
N GLY A 763 -29.58 12.02 13.43
CA GLY A 763 -29.39 12.66 12.13
C GLY A 763 -28.00 13.26 11.85
N LYS A 764 -27.62 13.25 10.58
CA LYS A 764 -26.50 14.00 9.97
C LYS A 764 -25.05 13.62 10.35
N THR A 765 -24.77 12.38 10.71
CA THR A 765 -23.45 11.74 10.42
C THR A 765 -23.66 10.28 10.00
N GLN A 766 -23.43 9.95 8.72
CA GLN A 766 -23.84 8.65 8.14
C GLN A 766 -22.66 7.74 7.74
N ASN A 767 -21.40 8.18 7.91
CA ASN A 767 -20.22 7.60 7.27
C ASN A 767 -19.14 6.99 8.21
N MET A 768 -19.41 6.74 9.50
CA MET A 768 -18.50 5.94 10.34
C MET A 768 -19.03 4.51 10.56
N PRO A 769 -18.21 3.45 10.38
CA PRO A 769 -18.60 2.09 10.71
C PRO A 769 -18.95 1.91 12.20
N LEU A 770 -20.00 1.14 12.47
CA LEU A 770 -20.44 0.74 13.81
C LEU A 770 -19.32 0.10 14.67
N GLN A 771 -18.28 -0.44 14.04
CA GLN A 771 -17.17 -1.14 14.69
C GLN A 771 -16.07 -0.20 15.18
N GLU A 772 -15.79 0.90 14.48
CA GLU A 772 -14.84 1.92 14.94
C GLU A 772 -15.35 2.64 16.19
N ARG A 773 -16.65 2.97 16.19
CA ARG A 773 -17.37 3.45 17.38
C ARG A 773 -17.20 2.49 18.57
N ARG A 774 -17.31 1.18 18.33
CA ARG A 774 -17.11 0.15 19.35
C ARG A 774 -15.66 0.10 19.87
N ILE A 775 -14.64 0.30 19.03
CA ILE A 775 -13.25 0.46 19.51
C ILE A 775 -13.11 1.69 20.38
N ARG A 776 -13.63 2.84 19.93
CA ARG A 776 -13.60 4.10 20.68
C ARG A 776 -14.27 3.93 22.05
N ASP A 777 -15.45 3.32 22.10
CA ASP A 777 -16.17 3.01 23.35
C ASP A 777 -15.33 2.08 24.25
N MET A 778 -14.71 1.02 23.72
CA MET A 778 -13.89 0.08 24.51
C MET A 778 -12.55 0.66 24.99
N CYS A 779 -11.90 1.55 24.23
CA CYS A 779 -10.69 2.25 24.67
C CYS A 779 -11.03 3.26 25.76
N THR A 780 -12.13 3.99 25.57
CA THR A 780 -12.71 4.87 26.59
C THR A 780 -13.03 4.05 27.85
N GLU A 781 -13.63 2.85 27.76
CA GLU A 781 -13.89 1.93 28.89
C GLU A 781 -12.63 1.47 29.65
N LEU A 782 -11.42 1.59 29.10
CA LEU A 782 -10.18 1.29 29.80
C LEU A 782 -9.62 2.55 30.51
N TYR A 783 -9.09 3.53 29.76
CA TYR A 783 -8.37 4.66 30.35
C TYR A 783 -9.19 5.94 30.57
N GLY A 784 -10.39 6.05 30.01
CA GLY A 784 -11.20 7.26 30.08
C GLY A 784 -10.80 8.28 29.00
N ALA A 785 -10.40 9.48 29.40
CA ALA A 785 -10.11 10.58 28.48
C ALA A 785 -8.63 10.63 28.03
N CYS A 786 -8.41 11.07 26.80
CA CYS A 786 -7.14 11.51 26.23
C CYS A 786 -7.26 12.93 25.66
N PHE A 787 -6.12 13.63 25.65
CA PHE A 787 -5.97 14.99 25.08
C PHE A 787 -4.70 15.07 24.24
N ARG A 788 -4.68 15.96 23.24
CA ARG A 788 -3.51 16.28 22.40
C ARG A 788 -3.35 17.80 22.33
N LEU A 789 -2.11 18.31 22.37
CA LEU A 789 -1.82 19.72 22.13
C LEU A 789 -1.91 19.98 20.62
N LEU A 790 -2.64 21.01 20.20
CA LEU A 790 -2.80 21.35 18.78
C LEU A 790 -1.43 21.65 18.14
N ASP A 791 -1.19 21.13 16.94
CA ASP A 791 0.12 21.23 16.29
C ASP A 791 0.50 22.70 15.97
N ASP A 792 -0.47 23.60 15.74
CA ASP A 792 -0.26 25.05 15.63
C ASP A 792 0.28 25.68 16.92
N VAL A 793 -0.21 25.21 18.08
CA VAL A 793 0.24 25.68 19.41
C VAL A 793 1.62 25.11 19.74
N VAL A 794 1.90 23.89 19.29
CA VAL A 794 3.23 23.30 19.33
C VAL A 794 4.19 24.15 18.48
N GLN A 795 3.81 24.51 17.25
CA GLN A 795 4.63 25.29 16.33
C GLN A 795 4.95 26.69 16.87
N ALA A 796 3.94 27.42 17.37
CA ALA A 796 4.10 28.75 17.95
C ALA A 796 5.04 28.79 19.18
N LEU A 797 5.34 27.64 19.80
CA LEU A 797 6.19 27.49 20.98
C LEU A 797 7.50 26.72 20.71
N HIS A 798 7.86 26.49 19.44
CA HIS A 798 8.99 25.64 19.06
C HIS A 798 9.79 26.18 17.85
N LEU A 799 10.15 27.45 17.95
CA LEU A 799 11.36 28.00 17.33
C LEU A 799 12.58 27.65 18.20
#